data_AF-A0A1W6YKJ5-F1
#
_entry.id   AF-A0A1W6YKJ5-F1
#
_cell.length_a   1.000
_cell.length_b   1.000
_cell.length_c   1.000
_cell.angle_alpha   90.00
_cell.angle_beta   90.00
_cell.angle_gamma   90.00
#
_symmetry.space_group_name_H-M   'P 1'
#
loop_
_entity.id
_entity.type
_entity.pdbx_description
1 polymer ?
#
loop_
_entity_poly.entity_id
_entity_poly.type
_entity_poly.pdbx_seq_one_letter_code
_entity_poly.pdbx_strand_id
1 'polypeptide(L)'
;MPHSFSPAAATPAYGFLPAFFEIEQRAAPPDAPREPGRAASRISYEPARDGSHQAFCDGPRFAQYRGEVRRNMEYIAATCRKLKMDDAAVMDMRFRQFYERRFEQAYFAAHAEILDGAVKRSFDNICALLADPRMRPENLAAAIRNLALGIGVCAPGVAGNVIEVEADLSLTLGGLRSRLWQAKNRVVRAVLQEAVTERYGTEPNFRGNQAHYVNQAWDHVADSVGLARVRDPLAPWMGSEFLASCRARVLAVLTPDRIASTIAQDLLSGFRSAVLEDAASSSGSCTSARTESFGAVVRGIRQELGLVDEQLSLHAFVRLDADGERYDVLDDPSLIAVDLLKAMAGLGLLAGVPVPVPSSEPVEQDGRYLERYHYGALVSWRLWRASAAAGAISWRDHDDVEAIDITDLRNWPGLEGPGLDWPSLDGPGLEGPGPDQPALERPGRGKPDLVLPPAAAVRRLLASDDPADLIRVQARWLGTAQDILALLRRLDLEQANLYLLRNIHYLRTELPRSEREPFAREALQSWEQGKAIAAAWYSETGLLNLLPREQAAQALQERLPYAIELPVNQRRRWMDEVMHLGEPAKVLARAWYRDPWTLLGEKNPDAGRTRLQQWLETNNAAAIDAVRELMTEDWAIDADRLVLGNAISQAFRGYDGSHLLRSVARATGSAGAAALHRLLRHLLSMPGLRELVAPSLPGLFHDPGGFRSDVTEIVLSRDASTLAALHRMLVDDAILPAIRHCMLAILAGTHPGSEKPMWLALCAGKAGIIKGYGALLADVVAGAPRIAAQLPRLLMPNVDTTATPGRHHGLVQASRIGAVAAIREYAAVLTHPAILPHVIESMPRFILGAPSTGIWSAERRASLALLFNPRLPGYAACVELAAHPQVFARVFEALPRDATIIRARLRQHAAAMAATAAAAGAPGNGPAARQAVPSRPDPAGSVRYWIDRVFQRF
;
A
#
# COMPACT_ATOMS: atom_id res chain seq x y z
N MET A 1 -9.22 37.72 -32.68
CA MET A 1 -10.53 37.12 -32.97
C MET A 1 -10.44 35.65 -32.61
N PRO A 2 -11.13 35.14 -31.58
CA PRO A 2 -11.13 33.70 -31.32
C PRO A 2 -12.04 33.04 -32.36
N HIS A 3 -11.50 32.14 -33.17
CA HIS A 3 -12.30 31.30 -34.04
C HIS A 3 -13.15 30.39 -33.15
N SER A 4 -14.45 30.65 -33.10
CA SER A 4 -15.44 29.70 -32.60
C SER A 4 -15.38 28.49 -33.53
N PHE A 5 -14.68 27.44 -33.10
CA PHE A 5 -14.80 26.14 -33.71
C PHE A 5 -16.19 25.63 -33.39
N SER A 6 -17.11 25.75 -34.35
CA SER A 6 -18.34 24.98 -34.35
C SER A 6 -17.92 23.51 -34.33
N PRO A 7 -18.39 22.66 -33.38
CA PRO A 7 -18.05 21.26 -33.37
C PRO A 7 -18.57 20.65 -34.67
N ALA A 8 -17.68 20.44 -35.64
CA ALA A 8 -18.00 19.69 -36.84
C ALA A 8 -18.57 18.35 -36.36
N ALA A 9 -19.75 17.99 -36.86
CA ALA A 9 -20.52 16.83 -36.48
C ALA A 9 -19.63 15.59 -36.41
N ALA A 10 -19.12 15.30 -35.21
CA ALA A 10 -18.47 14.05 -34.93
C ALA A 10 -19.58 13.00 -35.08
N THR A 11 -19.38 12.06 -35.99
CA THR A 11 -20.13 10.80 -36.06
C THR A 11 -20.35 10.32 -34.62
N PRO A 12 -21.56 9.93 -34.18
CA PRO A 12 -21.86 9.56 -32.80
C PRO A 12 -20.98 8.38 -32.39
N ALA A 13 -19.80 8.71 -31.93
CA ALA A 13 -18.77 7.76 -31.65
C ALA A 13 -19.04 7.26 -30.24
N TYR A 14 -19.04 5.94 -30.10
CA TYR A 14 -18.98 5.25 -28.80
C TYR A 14 -20.24 5.32 -27.93
N GLY A 15 -21.45 5.45 -28.49
CA GLY A 15 -22.69 5.21 -27.74
C GLY A 15 -23.18 6.35 -26.82
N PHE A 16 -22.46 7.48 -26.74
CA PHE A 16 -22.91 8.71 -26.06
C PHE A 16 -23.60 9.68 -27.02
N LEU A 17 -24.59 10.43 -26.51
CA LEU A 17 -25.19 11.59 -27.18
C LEU A 17 -24.38 12.87 -26.90
N PRO A 18 -24.48 13.93 -27.75
CA PRO A 18 -23.74 15.17 -27.58
C PRO A 18 -23.86 15.81 -26.18
N ALA A 19 -25.02 15.66 -25.53
CA ALA A 19 -25.29 16.15 -24.18
C ALA A 19 -24.30 15.65 -23.11
N PHE A 20 -23.64 14.51 -23.31
CA PHE A 20 -22.60 14.00 -22.40
C PHE A 20 -21.28 14.79 -22.50
N PHE A 21 -21.00 15.36 -23.68
CA PHE A 21 -19.80 16.13 -23.98
C PHE A 21 -20.00 17.64 -23.83
N GLU A 22 -21.20 18.07 -23.45
CA GLU A 22 -21.39 19.45 -23.03
C GLU A 22 -20.59 19.70 -21.75
N ILE A 23 -19.84 20.80 -21.72
CA ILE A 23 -19.18 21.24 -20.50
C ILE A 23 -20.30 21.49 -19.51
N GLU A 24 -20.28 20.77 -18.39
CA GLU A 24 -21.25 20.97 -17.32
C GLU A 24 -21.13 22.43 -16.85
N GLN A 25 -22.06 23.26 -17.33
CA GLN A 25 -22.18 24.63 -16.88
C GLN A 25 -22.64 24.53 -15.45
N ARG A 26 -21.67 24.63 -14.54
CA ARG A 26 -21.84 24.63 -13.11
C ARG A 26 -22.97 25.61 -12.80
N ALA A 27 -24.15 25.10 -12.48
CA ALA A 27 -25.22 25.94 -11.99
C ALA A 27 -24.63 26.64 -10.77
N ALA A 28 -24.57 27.97 -10.80
CA ALA A 28 -24.18 28.72 -9.62
C ALA A 28 -25.06 28.17 -8.48
N PRO A 29 -24.47 27.77 -7.33
CA PRO A 29 -25.25 27.17 -6.26
C PRO A 29 -26.44 28.08 -6.00
N PRO A 30 -27.69 27.55 -6.03
CA PRO A 30 -28.89 28.37 -5.87
C PRO A 30 -28.69 29.20 -4.61
N ASP A 31 -28.81 30.54 -4.72
CA ASP A 31 -28.36 31.53 -3.73
C ASP A 31 -28.68 31.05 -2.31
N ALA A 32 -27.75 30.29 -1.72
CA ALA A 32 -27.86 29.86 -0.34
C ALA A 32 -27.90 31.17 0.44
N PRO A 33 -28.86 31.35 1.37
CA PRO A 33 -29.09 32.62 2.05
C PRO A 33 -27.76 33.14 2.57
N ARG A 34 -27.19 34.09 1.83
CA ARG A 34 -25.87 34.65 2.13
C ARG A 34 -26.07 35.39 3.43
N GLU A 35 -25.36 34.99 4.48
CA GLU A 35 -25.42 35.72 5.75
C GLU A 35 -25.25 37.23 5.44
N PRO A 36 -26.25 38.06 5.75
CA PRO A 36 -26.21 39.48 5.44
C PRO A 36 -25.05 40.10 6.21
N GLY A 37 -23.96 40.42 5.50
CA GLY A 37 -22.69 40.91 6.07
C GLY A 37 -21.43 40.21 5.54
N ARG A 38 -21.53 39.02 4.93
CA ARG A 38 -20.37 38.25 4.45
C ARG A 38 -20.05 38.43 2.95
N ALA A 39 -20.80 39.28 2.25
CA ALA A 39 -20.69 39.52 0.81
C ALA A 39 -19.66 40.60 0.43
N ALA A 40 -18.61 40.81 1.22
CA ALA A 40 -17.45 41.55 0.73
C ALA A 40 -16.83 40.74 -0.42
N SER A 41 -16.63 41.35 -1.60
CA SER A 41 -16.09 40.64 -2.76
C SER A 41 -14.73 40.03 -2.39
N ARG A 42 -14.63 38.70 -2.42
CA ARG A 42 -13.37 38.00 -2.13
C ARG A 42 -12.30 38.48 -3.09
N ILE A 43 -11.13 38.84 -2.58
CA ILE A 43 -10.06 39.41 -3.40
C ILE A 43 -9.27 38.27 -4.04
N SER A 44 -9.11 38.33 -5.36
CA SER A 44 -8.19 37.52 -6.15
C SER A 44 -7.52 38.38 -7.22
N TYR A 45 -6.39 37.96 -7.77
CA TYR A 45 -5.76 38.66 -8.89
C TYR A 45 -6.52 38.43 -10.21
N GLU A 46 -6.81 39.51 -10.91
CA GLU A 46 -7.40 39.53 -12.26
C GLU A 46 -6.63 40.53 -13.14
N PRO A 47 -5.95 40.08 -14.21
CA PRO A 47 -5.13 40.96 -15.05
C PRO A 47 -5.88 42.19 -15.60
N ALA A 48 -7.16 42.02 -15.96
CA ALA A 48 -7.98 43.10 -16.50
C ALA A 48 -8.29 44.22 -15.48
N ARG A 49 -8.33 43.87 -14.19
CA ARG A 49 -8.64 44.82 -13.10
C ARG A 49 -7.39 45.35 -12.43
N ASP A 50 -6.43 44.48 -12.19
CA ASP A 50 -5.30 44.73 -11.30
C ASP A 50 -4.02 45.09 -12.08
N GLY A 51 -4.03 44.99 -13.42
CA GLY A 51 -2.88 45.25 -14.28
C GLY A 51 -1.87 44.11 -14.22
N SER A 52 -0.59 44.44 -14.02
CA SER A 52 0.44 43.41 -13.81
C SER A 52 0.32 42.77 -12.42
N HIS A 53 0.78 41.52 -12.29
CA HIS A 53 0.76 40.83 -11.00
C HIS A 53 1.60 41.55 -9.94
N GLN A 54 2.70 42.20 -10.35
CA GLN A 54 3.51 43.04 -9.47
C GLN A 54 2.72 44.26 -8.97
N ALA A 55 1.96 44.94 -9.86
CA ALA A 55 1.12 46.07 -9.46
C ALA A 55 0.02 45.66 -8.47
N PHE A 56 -0.53 44.45 -8.62
CA PHE A 56 -1.43 43.87 -7.61
C PHE A 56 -0.73 43.67 -6.27
N CYS A 57 0.48 43.09 -6.26
CA CYS A 57 1.26 42.82 -5.04
C CYS A 57 1.66 44.10 -4.30
N ASP A 58 2.00 45.17 -5.03
CA ASP A 58 2.38 46.47 -4.47
C ASP A 58 1.16 47.31 -4.04
N GLY A 59 -0.04 46.92 -4.50
CA GLY A 59 -1.29 47.63 -4.23
C GLY A 59 -1.86 47.39 -2.83
N PRO A 60 -2.70 48.31 -2.32
CA PRO A 60 -3.29 48.21 -0.97
C PRO A 60 -4.21 46.98 -0.79
N ARG A 61 -4.74 46.42 -1.88
CA ARG A 61 -5.60 45.21 -1.85
C ARG A 61 -4.83 43.94 -1.51
N PHE A 62 -3.51 43.91 -1.72
CA PHE A 62 -2.70 42.71 -1.47
C PHE A 62 -2.64 42.35 0.02
N ALA A 63 -2.58 43.35 0.91
CA ALA A 63 -2.57 43.12 2.36
C ALA A 63 -3.87 42.44 2.83
N GLN A 64 -5.02 42.89 2.30
CA GLN A 64 -6.31 42.26 2.58
C GLN A 64 -6.39 40.84 2.00
N TYR A 65 -5.92 40.64 0.76
CA TYR A 65 -5.81 39.33 0.12
C TYR A 65 -5.00 38.33 0.96
N ARG A 66 -3.81 38.72 1.45
CA ARG A 66 -2.99 37.88 2.36
C ARG A 66 -3.75 37.47 3.61
N GLY A 67 -4.49 38.42 4.20
CA GLY A 67 -5.34 38.16 5.36
C GLY A 67 -6.48 37.17 5.06
N GLU A 68 -7.10 37.25 3.88
CA GLU A 68 -8.13 36.30 3.44
C GLU A 68 -7.56 34.88 3.25
N VAL A 69 -6.41 34.75 2.59
CA VAL A 69 -5.76 33.44 2.40
C VAL A 69 -5.44 32.77 3.74
N ARG A 70 -4.89 33.53 4.69
CA ARG A 70 -4.61 33.03 6.05
C ARG A 70 -5.88 32.53 6.74
N ARG A 71 -6.96 33.32 6.72
CA ARG A 71 -8.25 32.94 7.33
C ARG A 71 -8.86 31.69 6.70
N ASN A 72 -8.75 31.52 5.38
CA ASN A 72 -9.23 30.31 4.72
C ASN A 72 -8.46 29.06 5.19
N MET A 73 -7.14 29.15 5.36
CA MET A 73 -6.33 28.05 5.89
C MET A 73 -6.67 27.74 7.35
N GLU A 74 -6.83 28.77 8.17
CA GLU A 74 -7.27 28.62 9.57
C GLU A 74 -8.66 27.95 9.65
N TYR A 75 -9.57 28.31 8.73
CA TYR A 75 -10.89 27.70 8.61
C TYR A 75 -10.81 26.21 8.25
N ILE A 76 -9.95 25.84 7.29
CA ILE A 76 -9.73 24.43 6.94
C ILE A 76 -9.15 23.66 8.13
N ALA A 77 -8.13 24.21 8.80
CA ALA A 77 -7.54 23.60 9.99
C ALA A 77 -8.55 23.44 11.15
N ALA A 78 -9.43 24.43 11.34
CA ALA A 78 -10.53 24.33 12.30
C ALA A 78 -11.54 23.25 11.91
N THR A 79 -11.83 23.11 10.61
CA THR A 79 -12.70 22.06 10.07
C THR A 79 -12.09 20.67 10.33
N CYS A 80 -10.78 20.47 10.13
CA CYS A 80 -10.11 19.21 10.49
C CYS A 80 -10.30 18.83 11.97
N ARG A 81 -10.16 19.80 12.87
CA ARG A 81 -10.36 19.59 14.31
C ARG A 81 -11.81 19.27 14.64
N LYS A 82 -12.77 19.97 14.01
CA LYS A 82 -14.21 19.70 14.15
C LYS A 82 -14.56 18.28 13.71
N LEU A 83 -13.97 17.81 12.61
CA LEU A 83 -14.11 16.45 12.08
C LEU A 83 -13.32 15.40 12.87
N LYS A 84 -12.57 15.78 13.90
CA LYS A 84 -11.71 14.90 14.72
C LYS A 84 -10.75 14.05 13.87
N MET A 85 -10.17 14.65 12.82
CA MET A 85 -9.19 13.95 11.98
C MET A 85 -7.90 13.69 12.76
N ASP A 86 -7.44 12.42 12.80
CA ASP A 86 -6.20 12.02 13.48
C ASP A 86 -4.96 12.75 12.95
N ASP A 87 -4.99 13.15 11.68
CA ASP A 87 -3.94 13.85 10.95
C ASP A 87 -4.12 15.37 10.90
N ALA A 88 -5.05 15.95 11.67
CA ALA A 88 -5.36 17.39 11.64
C ALA A 88 -4.13 18.29 11.86
N ALA A 89 -3.20 17.90 12.75
CA ALA A 89 -1.97 18.66 13.01
C ALA A 89 -1.01 18.67 11.81
N VAL A 90 -0.96 17.57 11.05
CA VAL A 90 -0.15 17.46 9.83
C VAL A 90 -0.74 18.34 8.73
N MET A 91 -2.07 18.37 8.60
CA MET A 91 -2.76 19.22 7.63
C MET A 91 -2.49 20.70 7.92
N ASP A 92 -2.65 21.15 9.18
CA ASP A 92 -2.37 22.53 9.61
C ASP A 92 -0.93 22.95 9.27
N MET A 93 0.04 22.08 9.55
CA MET A 93 1.45 22.32 9.21
C MET A 93 1.65 22.53 7.70
N ARG A 94 1.02 21.73 6.84
CA ARG A 94 1.17 21.85 5.37
C ARG A 94 0.55 23.13 4.83
N PHE A 95 -0.62 23.54 5.32
CA PHE A 95 -1.22 24.81 4.94
C PHE A 95 -0.36 26.00 5.39
N ARG A 96 0.19 25.95 6.61
CA ARG A 96 1.15 26.97 7.08
C ARG A 96 2.39 27.04 6.20
N GLN A 97 2.98 25.89 5.87
CA GLN A 97 4.14 25.84 4.98
C GLN A 97 3.84 26.42 3.59
N PHE A 98 2.66 26.13 3.02
CA PHE A 98 2.24 26.72 1.74
C PHE A 98 2.09 28.25 1.85
N TYR A 99 1.52 28.76 2.95
CA TYR A 99 1.46 30.20 3.22
C TYR A 99 2.85 30.85 3.27
N GLU A 100 3.76 30.29 4.06
CA GLU A 100 5.13 30.78 4.20
C GLU A 100 5.88 30.76 2.86
N ARG A 101 5.75 29.66 2.10
CA ARG A 101 6.35 29.52 0.76
C ARG A 101 5.85 30.59 -0.21
N ARG A 102 4.54 30.86 -0.20
CA ARG A 102 3.94 31.87 -1.07
C ARG A 102 4.33 33.28 -0.65
N PHE A 103 4.24 33.63 0.64
CA PHE A 103 4.29 35.03 1.08
C PHE A 103 5.58 35.47 1.76
N GLU A 104 6.46 34.54 2.16
CA GLU A 104 7.63 34.83 3.00
C GLU A 104 8.93 34.32 2.39
N GLN A 105 8.90 33.27 1.56
CA GLN A 105 10.11 32.59 1.05
C GLN A 105 10.31 32.74 -0.48
N ALA A 106 9.48 33.54 -1.16
CA ALA A 106 9.51 33.73 -2.62
C ALA A 106 9.56 32.42 -3.45
N TYR A 107 9.12 31.29 -2.87
CA TYR A 107 9.26 29.96 -3.48
C TYR A 107 8.45 29.83 -4.78
N PHE A 108 7.31 30.51 -4.84
CA PHE A 108 6.40 30.51 -5.99
C PHE A 108 6.50 31.76 -6.87
N ALA A 109 7.56 32.57 -6.76
CA ALA A 109 7.63 33.87 -7.43
C ALA A 109 7.34 33.81 -8.94
N ALA A 110 7.88 32.80 -9.64
CA ALA A 110 7.74 32.64 -11.09
C ALA A 110 6.29 32.43 -11.58
N HIS A 111 5.38 32.00 -10.69
CA HIS A 111 3.99 31.66 -11.04
C HIS A 111 2.99 32.14 -9.97
N ALA A 112 3.36 33.18 -9.22
CA ALA A 112 2.57 33.71 -8.12
C ALA A 112 1.19 34.23 -8.60
N GLU A 113 1.12 34.69 -9.84
CA GLU A 113 -0.11 35.13 -10.51
C GLU A 113 -1.20 34.04 -10.61
N ILE A 114 -0.81 32.79 -10.85
CA ILE A 114 -1.75 31.66 -10.90
C ILE A 114 -2.31 31.41 -9.50
N LEU A 115 -1.43 31.44 -8.50
CA LEU A 115 -1.79 31.21 -7.10
C LEU A 115 -2.73 32.31 -6.57
N ASP A 116 -2.45 33.56 -6.89
CA ASP A 116 -3.25 34.69 -6.41
C ASP A 116 -4.54 34.90 -7.19
N GLY A 117 -4.62 34.38 -8.42
CA GLY A 117 -5.82 34.43 -9.26
C GLY A 117 -6.66 33.17 -9.10
N ALA A 118 -6.43 32.20 -9.96
CA ALA A 118 -7.26 31.01 -10.10
C ALA A 118 -7.30 30.16 -8.81
N VAL A 119 -6.14 29.90 -8.20
CA VAL A 119 -6.08 29.07 -7.00
C VAL A 119 -6.79 29.72 -5.83
N LYS A 120 -6.64 31.04 -5.63
CA LYS A 120 -7.41 31.76 -4.60
C LYS A 120 -8.91 31.58 -4.78
N ARG A 121 -9.44 31.78 -5.99
CA ARG A 121 -10.88 31.63 -6.27
C ARG A 121 -11.35 30.21 -5.98
N SER A 122 -10.57 29.20 -6.36
CA SER A 122 -10.87 27.81 -6.05
C SER A 122 -10.83 27.52 -4.55
N PHE A 123 -9.83 28.05 -3.83
CA PHE A 123 -9.70 27.90 -2.38
C PHE A 123 -10.87 28.54 -1.64
N ASP A 124 -11.30 29.72 -2.09
CA ASP A 124 -12.49 30.41 -1.61
C ASP A 124 -13.74 29.54 -1.78
N ASN A 125 -13.91 28.94 -2.96
CA ASN A 125 -15.05 28.06 -3.26
C ASN A 125 -15.00 26.77 -2.44
N ILE A 126 -13.82 26.18 -2.25
CA ILE A 126 -13.62 25.04 -1.34
C ILE A 126 -14.10 25.41 0.07
N CYS A 127 -13.67 26.55 0.62
CA CYS A 127 -14.15 26.96 1.95
C CYS A 127 -15.66 27.17 2.02
N ALA A 128 -16.31 27.61 0.93
CA ALA A 128 -17.76 27.70 0.87
C ALA A 128 -18.43 26.32 0.84
N LEU A 129 -17.89 25.38 0.06
CA LEU A 129 -18.39 23.99 -0.01
C LEU A 129 -18.18 23.24 1.31
N LEU A 130 -17.04 23.46 1.98
CA LEU A 130 -16.77 22.89 3.31
C LEU A 130 -17.74 23.40 4.38
N ALA A 131 -18.38 24.56 4.15
CA ALA A 131 -19.39 25.12 5.03
C ALA A 131 -20.82 24.60 4.72
N ASP A 132 -21.03 23.89 3.60
CA ASP A 132 -22.35 23.40 3.21
C ASP A 132 -22.78 22.24 4.12
N PRO A 133 -23.90 22.37 4.86
CA PRO A 133 -24.35 21.34 5.80
C PRO A 133 -24.78 20.03 5.12
N ARG A 134 -24.97 20.02 3.79
CA ARG A 134 -25.31 18.82 3.02
C ARG A 134 -24.09 17.92 2.78
N MET A 135 -22.88 18.43 2.98
CA MET A 135 -21.65 17.66 2.77
C MET A 135 -21.40 16.68 3.92
N ARG A 136 -21.15 15.42 3.56
CA ARG A 136 -20.83 14.37 4.55
C ARG A 136 -19.44 14.61 5.18
N PRO A 137 -19.28 14.40 6.50
CA PRO A 137 -18.01 14.55 7.20
C PRO A 137 -16.82 13.83 6.54
N GLU A 138 -17.07 12.64 6.00
CA GLU A 138 -16.05 11.80 5.36
C GLU A 138 -15.54 12.43 4.05
N ASN A 139 -16.47 12.97 3.24
CA ASN A 139 -16.14 13.66 1.99
C ASN A 139 -15.35 14.94 2.26
N LEU A 140 -15.72 15.69 3.31
CA LEU A 140 -14.98 16.86 3.77
C LEU A 140 -13.55 16.48 4.19
N ALA A 141 -13.38 15.42 4.99
CA ALA A 141 -12.08 14.96 5.45
C ALA A 141 -11.19 14.48 4.28
N ALA A 142 -11.75 13.73 3.34
CA ALA A 142 -11.04 13.25 2.15
C ALA A 142 -10.56 14.41 1.26
N ALA A 143 -11.45 15.37 0.99
CA ALA A 143 -11.12 16.56 0.20
C ALA A 143 -10.00 17.39 0.85
N ILE A 144 -10.04 17.58 2.17
CA ILE A 144 -8.98 18.32 2.88
C ILE A 144 -7.63 17.59 2.82
N ARG A 145 -7.61 16.25 2.94
CA ARG A 145 -6.37 15.46 2.79
C ARG A 145 -5.79 15.59 1.39
N ASN A 146 -6.63 15.47 0.36
CA ASN A 146 -6.20 15.64 -1.04
C ASN A 146 -5.68 17.05 -1.29
N LEU A 147 -6.37 18.06 -0.76
CA LEU A 147 -5.93 19.46 -0.83
C LEU A 147 -4.54 19.63 -0.19
N ALA A 148 -4.36 19.11 1.02
CA ALA A 148 -3.11 19.21 1.75
C ALA A 148 -1.96 18.41 1.12
N LEU A 149 -2.24 17.35 0.37
CA LEU A 149 -1.22 16.61 -0.38
C LEU A 149 -0.68 17.41 -1.56
N GLY A 150 -1.56 18.06 -2.33
CA GLY A 150 -1.14 18.78 -3.54
C GLY A 150 -0.65 20.21 -3.32
N ILE A 151 -0.85 20.84 -2.16
CA ILE A 151 -0.27 22.19 -1.91
C ILE A 151 1.26 22.17 -1.67
N GLY A 152 1.89 21.00 -1.59
CA GLY A 152 3.32 20.83 -1.30
C GLY A 152 4.25 20.86 -2.53
N VAL A 153 3.71 20.94 -3.75
CA VAL A 153 4.45 20.78 -5.02
C VAL A 153 4.70 22.13 -5.73
N CYS A 154 5.11 22.12 -7.01
CA CYS A 154 5.28 23.32 -7.83
C CYS A 154 3.96 24.08 -8.03
N ALA A 155 4.00 25.38 -8.33
CA ALA A 155 2.81 26.21 -8.45
C ALA A 155 1.73 25.68 -9.43
N PRO A 156 2.07 25.18 -10.63
CA PRO A 156 1.07 24.55 -11.51
C PRO A 156 0.46 23.29 -10.91
N GLY A 157 1.25 22.47 -10.19
CA GLY A 157 0.74 21.30 -9.48
C GLY A 157 -0.18 21.66 -8.33
N VAL A 158 0.12 22.74 -7.59
CA VAL A 158 -0.80 23.31 -6.58
C VAL A 158 -2.11 23.74 -7.25
N ALA A 159 -2.02 24.45 -8.38
CA ALA A 159 -3.20 24.93 -9.08
C ALA A 159 -4.09 23.80 -9.59
N GLY A 160 -3.48 22.81 -10.26
CA GLY A 160 -4.19 21.61 -10.71
C GLY A 160 -4.91 20.90 -9.57
N ASN A 161 -4.22 20.67 -8.45
CA ASN A 161 -4.81 19.99 -7.30
C ASN A 161 -5.94 20.79 -6.63
N VAL A 162 -5.77 22.10 -6.43
CA VAL A 162 -6.80 22.92 -5.77
C VAL A 162 -8.06 23.01 -6.64
N ILE A 163 -7.91 23.18 -7.95
CA ILE A 163 -9.04 23.19 -8.89
C ILE A 163 -9.74 21.82 -8.92
N GLU A 164 -8.97 20.73 -8.90
CA GLU A 164 -9.49 19.36 -8.86
C GLU A 164 -10.28 19.08 -7.58
N VAL A 165 -9.75 19.45 -6.40
CA VAL A 165 -10.48 19.30 -5.13
C VAL A 165 -11.75 20.16 -5.10
N GLU A 166 -11.70 21.38 -5.63
CA GLU A 166 -12.87 22.24 -5.74
C GLU A 166 -13.97 21.61 -6.61
N ALA A 167 -13.57 21.07 -7.78
CA ALA A 167 -14.46 20.37 -8.68
C ALA A 167 -15.05 19.16 -7.96
N ASP A 168 -14.22 18.29 -7.36
CA ASP A 168 -14.65 17.09 -6.65
C ASP A 168 -15.68 17.39 -5.56
N LEU A 169 -15.41 18.38 -4.71
CA LEU A 169 -16.35 18.81 -3.66
C LEU A 169 -17.67 19.32 -4.23
N SER A 170 -17.63 20.02 -5.35
CA SER A 170 -18.86 20.55 -5.98
C SER A 170 -19.69 19.45 -6.61
N LEU A 171 -19.00 18.47 -7.18
CA LEU A 171 -19.60 17.35 -7.87
C LEU A 171 -20.24 16.38 -6.88
N THR A 172 -19.72 16.28 -5.64
CA THR A 172 -20.39 15.58 -4.54
C THR A 172 -21.84 16.06 -4.31
N LEU A 173 -22.17 17.30 -4.70
CA LEU A 173 -23.51 17.87 -4.54
C LEU A 173 -24.37 17.84 -5.82
N GLY A 174 -23.82 17.43 -6.98
CA GLY A 174 -24.51 17.56 -8.27
C GLY A 174 -25.05 16.26 -8.88
N GLY A 175 -25.19 15.21 -8.07
CA GLY A 175 -25.88 13.99 -8.48
C GLY A 175 -25.14 13.16 -9.53
N LEU A 176 -25.89 12.41 -10.33
CA LEU A 176 -25.36 11.48 -11.32
C LEU A 176 -24.56 12.19 -12.41
N ARG A 177 -25.00 13.36 -12.90
CA ARG A 177 -24.25 14.11 -13.92
C ARG A 177 -22.85 14.49 -13.45
N SER A 178 -22.76 15.00 -12.23
CA SER A 178 -21.48 15.27 -11.59
C SER A 178 -20.61 14.03 -11.46
N ARG A 179 -21.20 12.90 -11.06
CA ARG A 179 -20.46 11.63 -10.93
C ARG A 179 -19.95 11.11 -12.28
N LEU A 180 -20.75 11.27 -13.33
CA LEU A 180 -20.36 10.96 -14.71
C LEU A 180 -19.20 11.85 -15.17
N TRP A 181 -19.23 13.14 -14.85
CA TRP A 181 -18.14 14.05 -15.16
C TRP A 181 -16.84 13.68 -14.43
N GLN A 182 -16.91 13.28 -13.16
CA GLN A 182 -15.75 12.77 -12.40
C GLN A 182 -15.16 11.51 -13.04
N ALA A 183 -16.02 10.54 -13.37
CA ALA A 183 -15.58 9.32 -14.04
C ALA A 183 -14.93 9.63 -15.40
N LYS A 184 -15.53 10.54 -16.19
CA LYS A 184 -14.97 11.03 -17.45
C LYS A 184 -13.57 11.61 -17.25
N ASN A 185 -13.37 12.52 -16.29
CA ASN A 185 -12.06 13.09 -16.00
C ASN A 185 -11.03 12.03 -15.61
N ARG A 186 -11.42 11.10 -14.74
CA ARG A 186 -10.52 10.05 -14.25
C ARG A 186 -10.05 9.15 -15.38
N VAL A 187 -10.97 8.70 -16.24
CA VAL A 187 -10.67 7.87 -17.42
C VAL A 187 -9.75 8.62 -18.39
N VAL A 188 -10.07 9.88 -18.71
CA VAL A 188 -9.23 10.70 -19.60
C VAL A 188 -7.83 10.86 -19.01
N ARG A 189 -7.72 11.24 -17.74
CA ARG A 189 -6.42 11.48 -17.09
C ARG A 189 -5.59 10.20 -17.03
N ALA A 190 -6.18 9.06 -16.69
CA ALA A 190 -5.49 7.78 -16.63
C ALA A 190 -4.87 7.40 -17.98
N VAL A 191 -5.64 7.50 -19.06
CA VAL A 191 -5.14 7.20 -20.42
C VAL A 191 -4.04 8.16 -20.86
N LEU A 192 -4.18 9.44 -20.57
CA LEU A 192 -3.14 10.42 -20.89
C LEU A 192 -1.87 10.18 -20.08
N GLN A 193 -1.99 9.86 -18.80
CA GLN A 193 -0.85 9.56 -17.93
C GLN A 193 -0.11 8.31 -18.39
N GLU A 194 -0.83 7.26 -18.78
CA GLU A 194 -0.26 6.05 -19.37
C GLU A 194 0.50 6.37 -20.67
N ALA A 195 -0.15 7.04 -21.62
CA ALA A 195 0.47 7.41 -22.90
C ALA A 195 1.71 8.30 -22.73
N VAL A 196 1.65 9.27 -21.82
CA VAL A 196 2.78 10.15 -21.49
C VAL A 196 3.92 9.37 -20.83
N THR A 197 3.61 8.42 -19.95
CA THR A 197 4.63 7.59 -19.28
C THR A 197 5.28 6.62 -20.25
N GLU A 198 4.51 5.99 -21.14
CA GLU A 198 5.01 5.14 -22.22
C GLU A 198 6.00 5.91 -23.12
N ARG A 199 5.66 7.15 -23.48
CA ARG A 199 6.47 7.96 -24.40
C ARG A 199 7.68 8.62 -23.76
N TYR A 200 7.52 9.22 -22.58
CA TYR A 200 8.51 10.11 -21.97
C TYR A 200 9.09 9.57 -20.65
N GLY A 201 8.65 8.38 -20.19
CA GLY A 201 9.04 7.82 -18.89
C GLY A 201 10.54 7.57 -18.69
N THR A 202 11.31 7.56 -19.77
CA THR A 202 12.78 7.42 -19.78
C THR A 202 13.52 8.75 -19.84
N GLU A 203 12.83 9.88 -20.03
CA GLU A 203 13.48 11.19 -20.14
C GLU A 203 14.08 11.66 -18.80
N PRO A 204 15.27 12.28 -18.82
CA PRO A 204 15.82 12.94 -17.65
C PRO A 204 14.82 13.97 -17.11
N ASN A 205 14.50 13.88 -15.81
CA ASN A 205 13.52 14.73 -15.12
C ASN A 205 12.04 14.47 -15.43
N PHE A 206 11.67 13.39 -16.13
CA PHE A 206 10.27 13.05 -16.39
C PHE A 206 9.41 13.12 -15.12
N ARG A 207 9.89 12.64 -13.98
CA ARG A 207 9.11 12.69 -12.73
C ARG A 207 8.78 14.09 -12.24
N GLY A 208 9.70 15.03 -12.40
CA GLY A 208 9.44 16.43 -12.06
C GLY A 208 8.47 17.09 -13.03
N ASN A 209 8.42 16.58 -14.27
CA ASN A 209 7.69 17.18 -15.39
C ASN A 209 6.43 16.41 -15.81
N GLN A 210 6.14 15.24 -15.23
CA GLN A 210 5.07 14.34 -15.69
C GLN A 210 3.73 15.05 -15.72
N ALA A 211 3.41 15.82 -14.69
CA ALA A 211 2.19 16.62 -14.62
C ALA A 211 2.11 17.63 -15.78
N HIS A 212 3.23 18.26 -16.15
CA HIS A 212 3.30 19.22 -17.26
C HIS A 212 3.06 18.54 -18.60
N TYR A 213 3.62 17.35 -18.82
CA TYR A 213 3.33 16.56 -20.02
C TYR A 213 1.84 16.16 -20.07
N VAL A 214 1.28 15.63 -18.97
CA VAL A 214 -0.14 15.23 -18.93
C VAL A 214 -1.06 16.43 -19.16
N ASN A 215 -0.76 17.60 -18.58
CA ASN A 215 -1.54 18.82 -18.78
C ASN A 215 -1.51 19.30 -20.23
N GLN A 216 -0.37 19.16 -20.92
CA GLN A 216 -0.29 19.50 -22.35
C GLN A 216 -1.17 18.59 -23.20
N ALA A 217 -1.12 17.28 -22.94
CA ALA A 217 -1.96 16.31 -23.63
C ALA A 217 -3.45 16.50 -23.29
N TRP A 218 -3.74 16.86 -22.04
CA TRP A 218 -5.08 17.20 -21.55
C TRP A 218 -5.68 18.38 -22.32
N ASP A 219 -4.94 19.49 -22.41
CA ASP A 219 -5.41 20.69 -23.09
C ASP A 219 -5.72 20.46 -24.57
N HIS A 220 -5.02 19.51 -25.20
CA HIS A 220 -5.30 19.11 -26.58
C HIS A 220 -6.61 18.32 -26.72
N VAL A 221 -6.94 17.45 -25.75
CA VAL A 221 -8.14 16.61 -25.82
C VAL A 221 -9.38 17.27 -25.21
N ALA A 222 -9.21 18.22 -24.30
CA ALA A 222 -10.25 18.76 -23.43
C ALA A 222 -11.53 19.18 -24.17
N ASP A 223 -11.41 19.97 -25.23
CA ASP A 223 -12.57 20.45 -26.00
C ASP A 223 -13.35 19.28 -26.65
N SER A 224 -12.65 18.22 -27.08
CA SER A 224 -13.27 17.08 -27.75
C SER A 224 -14.04 16.16 -26.81
N VAL A 225 -13.84 16.29 -25.50
CA VAL A 225 -14.50 15.48 -24.47
C VAL A 225 -15.32 16.32 -23.48
N GLY A 226 -15.49 17.61 -23.75
CA GLY A 226 -16.29 18.49 -22.89
C GLY A 226 -15.65 18.79 -21.54
N LEU A 227 -14.33 18.95 -21.51
CA LEU A 227 -13.55 19.24 -20.30
C LEU A 227 -12.91 20.62 -20.37
N ALA A 228 -12.61 21.19 -19.21
CA ALA A 228 -11.91 22.47 -19.13
C ALA A 228 -10.40 22.29 -19.34
N ARG A 229 -9.78 23.23 -20.06
CA ARG A 229 -8.32 23.30 -20.22
C ARG A 229 -7.66 23.78 -18.93
N VAL A 230 -6.49 23.23 -18.60
CA VAL A 230 -5.63 23.59 -17.45
C VAL A 230 -4.75 24.79 -17.77
N ARG A 231 -4.22 24.91 -19.01
CA ARG A 231 -3.28 25.96 -19.45
C ARG A 231 -2.00 26.01 -18.62
N ASP A 232 -1.25 24.91 -18.62
CA ASP A 232 0.00 24.80 -17.89
C ASP A 232 1.13 25.57 -18.60
N PRO A 233 1.68 26.65 -18.01
CA PRO A 233 2.75 27.43 -18.66
C PRO A 233 4.09 26.69 -18.73
N LEU A 234 4.25 25.60 -17.97
CA LEU A 234 5.45 24.76 -17.96
C LEU A 234 5.30 23.51 -18.83
N ALA A 235 4.16 23.35 -19.51
CA ALA A 235 3.93 22.27 -20.44
C ALA A 235 5.03 22.25 -21.53
N PRO A 236 5.80 21.17 -21.63
CA PRO A 236 6.76 21.02 -22.72
C PRO A 236 6.03 20.88 -24.05
N TRP A 237 6.69 21.29 -25.13
CA TRP A 237 6.14 21.09 -26.47
C TRP A 237 6.03 19.58 -26.79
N MET A 238 4.88 19.17 -27.30
CA MET A 238 4.62 17.80 -27.75
C MET A 238 4.36 17.77 -29.25
N GLY A 239 4.85 16.72 -29.92
CA GLY A 239 4.55 16.49 -31.34
C GLY A 239 3.05 16.32 -31.58
N SER A 240 2.54 16.92 -32.67
CA SER A 240 1.12 16.87 -33.04
C SER A 240 0.61 15.45 -33.29
N GLU A 241 1.46 14.57 -33.81
CA GLU A 241 1.15 13.14 -34.00
C GLU A 241 0.87 12.43 -32.67
N PHE A 242 1.71 12.67 -31.65
CA PHE A 242 1.51 12.09 -30.33
C PHE A 242 0.23 12.61 -29.68
N LEU A 243 -0.03 13.91 -29.78
CA LEU A 243 -1.27 14.52 -29.27
C LEU A 243 -2.53 13.95 -29.97
N ALA A 244 -2.47 13.73 -31.28
CA ALA A 244 -3.55 13.08 -32.03
C ALA A 244 -3.76 11.62 -31.58
N SER A 245 -2.66 10.88 -31.31
CA SER A 245 -2.72 9.53 -30.75
C SER A 245 -3.35 9.51 -29.36
N CYS A 246 -2.97 10.44 -28.47
CA CYS A 246 -3.61 10.62 -27.16
C CYS A 246 -5.12 10.86 -27.30
N ARG A 247 -5.54 11.73 -28.23
CA ARG A 247 -6.96 11.98 -28.50
C ARG A 247 -7.69 10.71 -28.95
N ALA A 248 -7.11 9.96 -29.88
CA ALA A 248 -7.70 8.71 -30.37
C ALA A 248 -7.84 7.67 -29.25
N ARG A 249 -6.80 7.49 -28.42
CA ARG A 249 -6.83 6.61 -27.25
C ARG A 249 -7.93 7.03 -26.27
N VAL A 250 -8.02 8.32 -25.93
CA VAL A 250 -9.05 8.86 -25.03
C VAL A 250 -10.46 8.59 -25.57
N LEU A 251 -10.72 8.88 -26.85
CA LEU A 251 -12.04 8.66 -27.44
C LEU A 251 -12.41 7.17 -27.49
N ALA A 252 -11.44 6.29 -27.78
CA ALA A 252 -11.66 4.85 -27.82
C ALA A 252 -12.03 4.25 -26.46
N VAL A 253 -11.56 4.84 -25.34
CA VAL A 253 -11.89 4.35 -23.99
C VAL A 253 -13.13 5.01 -23.38
N LEU A 254 -13.59 6.15 -23.91
CA LEU A 254 -14.74 6.87 -23.37
C LEU A 254 -16.05 6.27 -23.87
N THR A 255 -16.32 5.04 -23.43
CA THR A 255 -17.55 4.30 -23.72
C THR A 255 -18.50 4.31 -22.50
N PRO A 256 -19.83 4.29 -22.67
CA PRO A 256 -20.75 4.41 -21.55
C PRO A 256 -20.68 3.25 -20.56
N ASP A 257 -20.44 2.03 -21.04
CA ASP A 257 -20.19 0.86 -20.21
C ASP A 257 -18.94 1.03 -19.34
N ARG A 258 -17.84 1.59 -19.87
CA ARG A 258 -16.63 1.86 -19.07
C ARG A 258 -16.89 2.92 -18.00
N ILE A 259 -17.59 4.00 -18.35
CA ILE A 259 -17.96 5.05 -17.40
C ILE A 259 -18.88 4.51 -16.31
N ALA A 260 -19.91 3.75 -16.67
CA ALA A 260 -20.83 3.12 -15.73
C ALA A 260 -20.11 2.13 -14.82
N SER A 261 -19.26 1.24 -15.38
CA SER A 261 -18.48 0.27 -14.60
C SER A 261 -17.51 0.94 -13.64
N THR A 262 -16.87 2.05 -14.04
CA THR A 262 -15.98 2.83 -13.15
C THR A 262 -16.74 3.37 -11.95
N ILE A 263 -17.93 3.94 -12.16
CA ILE A 263 -18.78 4.44 -11.07
C ILE A 263 -19.29 3.27 -10.23
N ALA A 264 -19.73 2.19 -10.86
CA ALA A 264 -20.26 1.01 -10.19
C ALA A 264 -19.25 0.35 -9.26
N GLN A 265 -17.97 0.27 -9.65
CA GLN A 265 -16.88 -0.20 -8.81
C GLN A 265 -16.71 0.68 -7.56
N ASP A 266 -16.70 2.00 -7.73
CA ASP A 266 -16.61 2.95 -6.61
C ASP A 266 -17.78 2.76 -5.64
N LEU A 267 -19.00 2.63 -6.17
CA LEU A 267 -20.22 2.46 -5.37
C LEU A 267 -20.22 1.12 -4.62
N LEU A 268 -19.84 0.02 -5.27
CA LEU A 268 -19.76 -1.29 -4.63
C LEU A 268 -18.69 -1.31 -3.53
N SER A 269 -17.52 -0.72 -3.79
CA SER A 269 -16.46 -0.59 -2.78
C SER A 269 -16.93 0.22 -1.58
N GLY A 270 -17.58 1.37 -1.82
CA GLY A 270 -18.14 2.22 -0.76
C GLY A 270 -19.21 1.50 0.06
N PHE A 271 -20.12 0.77 -0.61
CA PHE A 271 -21.13 -0.06 0.05
C PHE A 271 -20.47 -1.11 0.95
N ARG A 272 -19.50 -1.87 0.42
CA ARG A 272 -18.78 -2.91 1.18
C ARG A 272 -18.06 -2.34 2.40
N SER A 273 -17.36 -1.22 2.26
CA SER A 273 -16.69 -0.57 3.39
C SER A 273 -17.67 -0.08 4.46
N ALA A 274 -18.90 0.29 4.09
CA ALA A 274 -19.91 0.74 5.04
C ALA A 274 -20.62 -0.42 5.76
N VAL A 275 -20.80 -1.57 5.11
CA VAL A 275 -21.61 -2.67 5.65
C VAL A 275 -20.78 -3.84 6.22
N LEU A 276 -19.55 -4.04 5.77
CA LEU A 276 -18.68 -5.12 6.22
C LEU A 276 -17.78 -4.62 7.35
N GLU A 277 -18.16 -4.90 8.60
CA GLU A 277 -17.35 -4.59 9.79
C GLU A 277 -16.10 -5.48 9.89
N ASP A 278 -16.19 -6.71 9.37
CA ASP A 278 -15.10 -7.67 9.26
C ASP A 278 -14.89 -8.05 7.79
N ALA A 279 -13.64 -8.14 7.35
CA ALA A 279 -13.29 -8.49 5.96
C ALA A 279 -13.75 -9.92 5.55
N ALA A 280 -14.20 -10.73 6.50
CA ALA A 280 -14.40 -12.17 6.36
C ALA A 280 -15.83 -12.62 6.01
N SER A 281 -16.86 -11.80 6.10
CA SER A 281 -18.25 -12.26 5.84
C SER A 281 -19.00 -11.43 4.80
N SER A 282 -18.68 -11.66 3.52
CA SER A 282 -19.49 -11.18 2.38
C SER A 282 -20.89 -11.81 2.34
N SER A 283 -21.08 -12.96 3.00
CA SER A 283 -22.36 -13.65 3.12
C SER A 283 -22.74 -13.90 4.57
N GLY A 284 -24.03 -13.92 4.90
CA GLY A 284 -24.50 -14.18 6.26
C GLY A 284 -26.02 -14.33 6.38
N SER A 285 -26.53 -14.45 7.61
CA SER A 285 -27.97 -14.39 7.87
C SER A 285 -28.49 -12.96 7.68
N CYS A 286 -29.61 -12.81 6.99
CA CYS A 286 -30.24 -11.53 6.72
C CYS A 286 -31.30 -11.22 7.77
N THR A 287 -30.89 -10.57 8.86
CA THR A 287 -31.83 -10.07 9.87
C THR A 287 -32.50 -8.79 9.37
N SER A 288 -33.69 -8.43 9.90
CA SER A 288 -34.34 -7.17 9.54
C SER A 288 -33.46 -5.94 9.78
N ALA A 289 -32.67 -5.94 10.86
CA ALA A 289 -31.70 -4.87 11.14
C ALA A 289 -30.59 -4.80 10.08
N ARG A 290 -30.15 -5.95 9.55
CA ARG A 290 -29.15 -6.01 8.48
C ARG A 290 -29.72 -5.49 7.16
N THR A 291 -30.93 -5.90 6.79
CA THR A 291 -31.64 -5.38 5.60
C THR A 291 -31.87 -3.88 5.71
N GLU A 292 -32.27 -3.38 6.88
CA GLU A 292 -32.46 -1.95 7.12
C GLU A 292 -31.15 -1.17 6.97
N SER A 293 -30.04 -1.72 7.48
CA SER A 293 -28.70 -1.16 7.31
C SER A 293 -28.28 -1.08 5.85
N PHE A 294 -28.46 -2.17 5.07
CA PHE A 294 -28.21 -2.15 3.63
C PHE A 294 -29.06 -1.09 2.91
N GLY A 295 -30.36 -1.04 3.23
CA GLY A 295 -31.26 -0.05 2.69
C GLY A 295 -30.84 1.38 3.03
N ALA A 296 -30.32 1.63 4.24
CA ALA A 296 -29.83 2.94 4.64
C ALA A 296 -28.60 3.39 3.83
N VAL A 297 -27.64 2.49 3.60
CA VAL A 297 -26.46 2.78 2.77
C VAL A 297 -26.86 3.04 1.32
N VAL A 298 -27.71 2.19 0.73
CA VAL A 298 -28.19 2.36 -0.65
C VAL A 298 -29.00 3.66 -0.81
N ARG A 299 -29.88 4.01 0.14
CA ARG A 299 -30.58 5.31 0.13
C ARG A 299 -29.59 6.48 0.18
N GLY A 300 -28.52 6.36 0.97
CA GLY A 300 -27.44 7.33 0.98
C GLY A 300 -26.77 7.49 -0.38
N ILE A 301 -26.46 6.38 -1.06
CA ILE A 301 -25.89 6.39 -2.42
C ILE A 301 -26.86 7.03 -3.42
N ARG A 302 -28.15 6.65 -3.39
CA ARG A 302 -29.19 7.21 -4.26
C ARG A 302 -29.31 8.72 -4.09
N GLN A 303 -29.38 9.19 -2.84
CA GLN A 303 -29.47 10.62 -2.52
C GLN A 303 -28.26 11.39 -3.05
N GLU A 304 -27.06 10.82 -2.92
CA GLU A 304 -25.82 11.41 -3.44
C GLU A 304 -25.83 11.51 -4.97
N LEU A 305 -26.35 10.50 -5.66
CA LEU A 305 -26.48 10.47 -7.11
C LEU A 305 -27.74 11.21 -7.61
N GLY A 306 -28.62 11.69 -6.74
CA GLY A 306 -29.90 12.27 -7.13
C GLY A 306 -30.80 11.28 -7.88
N LEU A 307 -30.71 9.99 -7.55
CA LEU A 307 -31.51 8.92 -8.14
C LEU A 307 -32.75 8.63 -7.28
N VAL A 308 -33.84 8.25 -7.95
CA VAL A 308 -35.06 7.74 -7.28
C VAL A 308 -34.91 6.25 -6.93
N ASP A 309 -35.82 5.72 -6.11
CA ASP A 309 -35.71 4.38 -5.56
C ASP A 309 -35.71 3.27 -6.63
N GLU A 310 -36.35 3.52 -7.76
CA GLU A 310 -36.44 2.60 -8.89
C GLU A 310 -35.16 2.59 -9.76
N GLN A 311 -34.29 3.59 -9.64
CA GLN A 311 -33.14 3.75 -10.54
C GLN A 311 -31.85 3.05 -10.10
N LEU A 312 -31.78 2.58 -8.85
CA LEU A 312 -30.62 1.84 -8.35
C LEU A 312 -31.04 0.87 -7.25
N SER A 313 -31.26 -0.39 -7.57
CA SER A 313 -31.88 -1.36 -6.64
C SER A 313 -30.92 -1.84 -5.54
N LEU A 314 -31.46 -2.32 -4.40
CA LEU A 314 -30.66 -3.04 -3.41
C LEU A 314 -30.09 -4.37 -3.97
N HIS A 315 -30.84 -5.00 -4.89
CA HIS A 315 -30.44 -6.23 -5.57
C HIS A 315 -29.12 -6.07 -6.35
N ALA A 316 -28.80 -4.87 -6.82
CA ALA A 316 -27.54 -4.58 -7.47
C ALA A 316 -26.31 -4.69 -6.54
N PHE A 317 -26.52 -4.67 -5.21
CA PHE A 317 -25.45 -4.77 -4.21
C PHE A 317 -25.47 -6.11 -3.46
N VAL A 318 -26.66 -6.67 -3.23
CA VAL A 318 -26.86 -7.83 -2.36
C VAL A 318 -27.82 -8.81 -3.02
N ARG A 319 -27.39 -10.07 -3.09
CA ARG A 319 -28.25 -11.20 -3.42
C ARG A 319 -28.86 -11.75 -2.14
N LEU A 320 -30.19 -11.85 -2.10
CA LEU A 320 -30.91 -12.55 -1.04
C LEU A 320 -31.25 -13.96 -1.54
N ASP A 321 -31.27 -14.94 -0.64
CA ASP A 321 -31.79 -16.27 -0.99
C ASP A 321 -33.32 -16.25 -1.15
N ALA A 322 -33.90 -17.36 -1.59
CA ALA A 322 -35.33 -17.46 -1.90
C ALA A 322 -36.23 -17.14 -0.69
N ASP A 323 -35.76 -17.48 0.52
CA ASP A 323 -36.48 -17.23 1.76
C ASP A 323 -36.20 -15.83 2.34
N GLY A 324 -35.22 -15.10 1.78
CA GLY A 324 -34.75 -13.80 2.29
C GLY A 324 -34.01 -13.88 3.63
N GLU A 325 -33.70 -15.10 4.10
CA GLU A 325 -33.06 -15.39 5.39
C GLU A 325 -31.53 -15.31 5.31
N ARG A 326 -30.95 -15.34 4.10
CA ARG A 326 -29.52 -15.18 3.88
C ARG A 326 -29.23 -14.13 2.83
N TYR A 327 -28.10 -13.47 3.00
CA TYR A 327 -27.59 -12.50 2.05
C TYR A 327 -26.18 -12.89 1.57
N ASP A 328 -25.85 -12.40 0.39
CA ASP A 328 -24.52 -12.42 -0.20
C ASP A 328 -24.26 -11.06 -0.87
N VAL A 329 -23.27 -10.32 -0.39
CA VAL A 329 -22.85 -9.04 -0.98
C VAL A 329 -22.07 -9.34 -2.24
N LEU A 330 -22.54 -8.82 -3.37
CA LEU A 330 -21.96 -9.09 -4.68
C LEU A 330 -20.49 -8.61 -4.74
N ASP A 331 -19.67 -9.33 -5.49
CA ASP A 331 -18.29 -8.97 -5.83
C ASP A 331 -18.16 -8.37 -7.23
N ASP A 332 -19.19 -8.51 -8.06
CA ASP A 332 -19.29 -7.94 -9.39
C ASP A 332 -20.15 -6.66 -9.41
N PRO A 333 -19.61 -5.52 -9.87
CA PRO A 333 -20.35 -4.26 -10.00
C PRO A 333 -21.30 -4.20 -11.22
N SER A 334 -21.41 -5.25 -12.04
CA SER A 334 -22.15 -5.23 -13.31
C SER A 334 -23.62 -4.81 -13.16
N LEU A 335 -24.33 -5.28 -12.13
CA LEU A 335 -25.74 -4.87 -11.92
C LEU A 335 -25.89 -3.39 -11.58
N ILE A 336 -24.95 -2.83 -10.81
CA ILE A 336 -24.92 -1.39 -10.52
C ILE A 336 -24.65 -0.63 -11.82
N ALA A 337 -23.75 -1.13 -12.67
CA ALA A 337 -23.46 -0.52 -13.97
C ALA A 337 -24.69 -0.50 -14.89
N VAL A 338 -25.50 -1.57 -14.90
CA VAL A 338 -26.77 -1.64 -15.64
C VAL A 338 -27.75 -0.57 -15.14
N ASP A 339 -27.92 -0.45 -13.82
CA ASP A 339 -28.81 0.56 -13.22
C ASP A 339 -28.34 2.00 -13.54
N LEU A 340 -27.04 2.25 -13.54
CA LEU A 340 -26.46 3.54 -13.97
C LEU A 340 -26.69 3.81 -15.46
N LEU A 341 -26.55 2.80 -16.33
CA LEU A 341 -26.81 2.95 -17.77
C LEU A 341 -28.29 3.27 -18.04
N LYS A 342 -29.23 2.65 -17.33
CA LYS A 342 -30.66 3.03 -17.39
C LYS A 342 -30.87 4.48 -16.99
N ALA A 343 -30.24 4.92 -15.90
CA ALA A 343 -30.33 6.31 -15.44
C ALA A 343 -29.74 7.28 -16.47
N MET A 344 -28.61 6.94 -17.10
CA MET A 344 -27.99 7.71 -18.19
C MET A 344 -28.89 7.80 -19.42
N ALA A 345 -29.56 6.71 -19.79
CA ALA A 345 -30.56 6.70 -20.86
C ALA A 345 -31.74 7.62 -20.53
N GLY A 346 -32.25 7.58 -19.30
CA GLY A 346 -33.31 8.46 -18.82
C GLY A 346 -32.94 9.95 -18.85
N LEU A 347 -31.65 10.27 -18.73
CA LEU A 347 -31.10 11.63 -18.86
C LEU A 347 -30.82 12.04 -20.31
N GLY A 348 -31.08 11.18 -21.30
CA GLY A 348 -30.80 11.45 -22.71
C GLY A 348 -29.31 11.51 -23.03
N LEU A 349 -28.48 10.71 -22.35
CA LEU A 349 -27.03 10.69 -22.54
C LEU A 349 -26.55 9.54 -23.44
N LEU A 350 -27.38 8.52 -23.68
CA LEU A 350 -27.01 7.33 -24.47
C LEU A 350 -27.66 7.34 -25.86
N ALA A 351 -26.89 6.96 -26.87
CA ALA A 351 -27.34 6.89 -28.26
C ALA A 351 -27.92 5.52 -28.66
N GLY A 352 -27.71 4.48 -27.84
CA GLY A 352 -28.09 3.10 -28.13
C GLY A 352 -28.90 2.43 -27.02
N VAL A 353 -29.47 1.27 -27.35
CA VAL A 353 -30.19 0.37 -26.44
C VAL A 353 -29.37 -0.91 -26.21
N PRO A 354 -29.65 -1.69 -25.15
CA PRO A 354 -29.04 -2.99 -24.93
C PRO A 354 -29.23 -3.93 -26.11
N VAL A 355 -28.22 -4.73 -26.41
CA VAL A 355 -28.25 -5.68 -27.53
C VAL A 355 -28.33 -7.10 -26.96
N PRO A 356 -29.29 -7.94 -27.41
CA PRO A 356 -29.32 -9.35 -27.03
C PRO A 356 -28.08 -10.06 -27.59
N VAL A 357 -27.52 -11.00 -26.83
CA VAL A 357 -26.38 -11.79 -27.29
C VAL A 357 -26.86 -12.76 -28.38
N PRO A 358 -26.38 -12.65 -29.64
CA PRO A 358 -26.98 -13.40 -30.77
C PRO A 358 -26.91 -14.93 -30.64
N SER A 359 -25.99 -15.46 -29.83
CA SER A 359 -25.77 -16.90 -29.66
C SER A 359 -26.45 -17.53 -28.44
N SER A 360 -27.18 -16.76 -27.62
CA SER A 360 -27.91 -17.33 -26.49
C SER A 360 -29.35 -17.63 -26.88
N GLU A 361 -29.67 -18.91 -27.13
CA GLU A 361 -31.07 -19.35 -27.14
C GLU A 361 -31.70 -19.00 -25.79
N PRO A 362 -32.90 -18.37 -25.76
CA PRO A 362 -33.60 -18.09 -24.51
C PRO A 362 -33.80 -19.39 -23.72
N VAL A 363 -33.38 -19.41 -22.46
CA VAL A 363 -33.56 -20.59 -21.61
C VAL A 363 -34.94 -20.47 -20.95
N GLU A 364 -35.85 -21.38 -21.28
CA GLU A 364 -37.15 -21.46 -20.62
C GLU A 364 -36.99 -22.11 -19.24
N GLN A 365 -37.39 -21.39 -18.19
CA GLN A 365 -37.42 -21.88 -16.81
C GLN A 365 -38.68 -21.32 -16.13
N ASP A 366 -39.51 -22.23 -15.60
CA ASP A 366 -40.76 -21.91 -14.90
C ASP A 366 -41.72 -21.02 -15.71
N GLY A 367 -41.77 -21.22 -17.03
CA GLY A 367 -42.63 -20.46 -17.95
C GLY A 367 -42.13 -19.04 -18.24
N ARG A 368 -40.90 -18.69 -17.83
CA ARG A 368 -40.21 -17.45 -18.18
C ARG A 368 -38.98 -17.76 -19.02
N TYR A 369 -38.58 -16.80 -19.85
CA TYR A 369 -37.41 -16.92 -20.73
C TYR A 369 -36.27 -16.09 -20.17
N LEU A 370 -35.14 -16.71 -19.88
CA LEU A 370 -33.91 -16.03 -19.48
C LEU A 370 -33.07 -15.74 -20.71
N GLU A 371 -32.88 -14.46 -21.02
CA GLU A 371 -32.09 -13.99 -22.17
C GLU A 371 -30.89 -13.18 -21.71
N ARG A 372 -29.80 -13.18 -22.50
CA ARG A 372 -28.56 -12.46 -22.18
C ARG A 372 -28.47 -11.18 -22.98
N TYR A 373 -28.03 -10.11 -22.31
CA TYR A 373 -27.86 -8.79 -22.88
C TYR A 373 -26.45 -8.27 -22.61
N HIS A 374 -25.96 -7.45 -23.51
CA HIS A 374 -24.78 -6.64 -23.28
C HIS A 374 -25.01 -5.19 -23.71
N TYR A 375 -24.19 -4.31 -23.15
CA TYR A 375 -24.04 -2.94 -23.62
C TYR A 375 -22.56 -2.59 -23.64
N GLY A 376 -22.04 -2.26 -24.82
CA GLY A 376 -20.60 -2.11 -25.02
C GLY A 376 -19.84 -3.41 -24.81
N ALA A 377 -18.61 -3.30 -24.32
CA ALA A 377 -17.66 -4.40 -24.16
C ALA A 377 -17.29 -4.64 -22.69
N LEU A 378 -18.04 -4.13 -21.71
CA LEU A 378 -17.72 -4.31 -20.29
C LEU A 378 -18.93 -4.63 -19.41
N VAL A 379 -20.15 -4.47 -19.91
CA VAL A 379 -21.37 -4.71 -19.12
C VAL A 379 -22.22 -5.75 -19.82
N SER A 380 -22.52 -6.83 -19.11
CA SER A 380 -23.38 -7.92 -19.56
C SER A 380 -24.23 -8.43 -18.40
N TRP A 381 -25.47 -8.81 -18.68
CA TRP A 381 -26.44 -9.27 -17.67
C TRP A 381 -27.46 -10.24 -18.27
N ARG A 382 -28.25 -10.88 -17.40
CA ARG A 382 -29.38 -11.72 -17.80
C ARG A 382 -30.69 -11.01 -17.48
N LEU A 383 -31.72 -11.24 -18.29
CA LEU A 383 -33.03 -10.63 -18.15
C LEU A 383 -34.11 -11.71 -18.24
N TRP A 384 -34.99 -11.75 -17.25
CA TRP A 384 -36.18 -12.62 -17.29
C TRP A 384 -37.31 -11.99 -18.10
N ARG A 385 -37.85 -12.73 -19.06
CA ARG A 385 -38.94 -12.29 -19.95
C ARG A 385 -40.16 -13.20 -19.83
N ALA A 386 -41.35 -12.61 -19.93
CA ALA A 386 -42.61 -13.36 -19.92
C ALA A 386 -42.89 -14.08 -21.26
N SER A 387 -42.19 -13.73 -22.34
CA SER A 387 -42.37 -14.33 -23.67
C SER A 387 -41.06 -14.25 -24.47
N ALA A 388 -40.80 -15.26 -25.29
CA ALA A 388 -39.68 -15.33 -26.23
C ALA A 388 -39.81 -14.39 -27.45
N ALA A 389 -40.90 -13.61 -27.57
CA ALA A 389 -41.14 -12.78 -28.74
C ALA A 389 -40.06 -11.68 -28.92
N ALA A 390 -39.47 -11.60 -30.10
CA ALA A 390 -38.37 -10.69 -30.47
C ALA A 390 -38.81 -9.23 -30.69
N GLY A 391 -39.36 -8.59 -29.66
CA GLY A 391 -39.59 -7.15 -29.64
C GLY A 391 -38.29 -6.39 -29.36
N ALA A 392 -38.13 -5.21 -29.96
CA ALA A 392 -37.04 -4.29 -29.60
C ALA A 392 -37.18 -3.89 -28.13
N ILE A 393 -36.13 -4.13 -27.33
CA ILE A 393 -36.13 -3.89 -25.90
C ILE A 393 -35.67 -2.47 -25.60
N SER A 394 -36.39 -1.82 -24.69
CA SER A 394 -36.02 -0.52 -24.15
C SER A 394 -35.29 -0.67 -22.82
N TRP A 395 -34.55 0.35 -22.42
CA TRP A 395 -33.94 0.43 -21.08
C TRP A 395 -34.94 0.26 -19.92
N ARG A 396 -36.25 0.47 -20.16
CA ARG A 396 -37.32 0.32 -19.16
C ARG A 396 -37.77 -1.12 -18.96
N ASP A 397 -37.44 -2.03 -19.87
CA ASP A 397 -37.88 -3.43 -19.79
C ASP A 397 -36.91 -4.30 -18.96
N HIS A 398 -35.97 -3.68 -18.22
CA HIS A 398 -34.86 -4.35 -17.55
C HIS A 398 -34.98 -4.35 -16.01
N ASP A 399 -36.19 -4.49 -15.47
CA ASP A 399 -36.41 -4.46 -14.01
C ASP A 399 -36.07 -5.79 -13.31
N ASP A 400 -36.09 -6.91 -14.04
CA ASP A 400 -35.80 -8.26 -13.51
C ASP A 400 -34.48 -8.82 -14.07
N VAL A 401 -33.37 -8.23 -13.62
CA VAL A 401 -32.02 -8.52 -14.12
C VAL A 401 -31.19 -9.32 -13.12
N GLU A 402 -30.44 -10.29 -13.63
CA GLU A 402 -29.49 -11.08 -12.86
C GLU A 402 -28.05 -10.87 -13.34
N ALA A 403 -27.10 -10.92 -12.39
CA ALA A 403 -25.68 -10.91 -12.72
C ALA A 403 -25.33 -12.16 -13.54
N ILE A 404 -24.34 -12.02 -14.41
CA ILE A 404 -23.70 -13.16 -15.09
C ILE A 404 -22.63 -13.69 -14.16
N ASP A 405 -22.68 -14.96 -13.82
CA ASP A 405 -21.61 -15.59 -13.04
C ASP A 405 -20.55 -16.26 -13.93
N ILE A 406 -19.47 -16.75 -13.32
CA ILE A 406 -18.41 -17.46 -14.06
C ILE A 406 -18.89 -18.76 -14.73
N THR A 407 -19.97 -19.36 -14.23
CA THR A 407 -20.59 -20.53 -14.82
C THR A 407 -21.33 -20.15 -16.10
N ASP A 408 -22.05 -19.03 -16.10
CA ASP A 408 -22.70 -18.45 -17.28
C ASP A 408 -21.69 -18.10 -18.37
N LEU A 409 -20.53 -17.53 -17.98
CA LEU A 409 -19.40 -17.26 -18.89
C LEU A 409 -18.79 -18.54 -19.46
N ARG A 410 -18.64 -19.59 -18.66
CA ARG A 410 -18.12 -20.89 -19.13
C ARG A 410 -19.10 -21.62 -20.04
N ASN A 411 -20.39 -21.41 -19.82
CA ASN A 411 -21.46 -21.97 -20.65
C ASN A 411 -21.76 -21.11 -21.88
N TRP A 412 -20.91 -20.12 -22.19
CA TRP A 412 -21.06 -19.23 -23.34
C TRP A 412 -20.66 -19.95 -24.63
N PRO A 413 -21.62 -20.30 -25.52
CA PRO A 413 -21.29 -20.90 -26.80
C PRO A 413 -20.78 -19.80 -27.76
N GLY A 414 -19.63 -20.02 -28.39
CA GLY A 414 -19.11 -19.13 -29.44
C GLY A 414 -17.98 -18.17 -29.07
N LEU A 415 -17.30 -18.36 -27.93
CA LEU A 415 -16.02 -17.66 -27.64
C LEU A 415 -14.85 -18.12 -28.55
N GLU A 416 -15.06 -19.16 -29.37
CA GLU A 416 -14.09 -19.67 -30.37
C GLU A 416 -14.26 -19.03 -31.77
N GLY A 417 -15.12 -18.02 -31.92
CA GLY A 417 -15.37 -17.35 -33.21
C GLY A 417 -14.33 -16.26 -33.56
N PRO A 418 -13.82 -16.19 -34.81
CA PRO A 418 -12.86 -15.18 -35.24
C PRO A 418 -13.57 -13.84 -35.49
N GLY A 419 -13.47 -12.88 -34.56
CA GLY A 419 -13.92 -11.50 -34.84
C GLY A 419 -14.41 -10.66 -33.66
N LEU A 420 -14.54 -11.22 -32.46
CA LEU A 420 -14.73 -10.45 -31.23
C LEU A 420 -13.40 -10.38 -30.49
N ASP A 421 -12.50 -9.50 -30.93
CA ASP A 421 -11.35 -9.09 -30.14
C ASP A 421 -11.86 -8.28 -28.94
N TRP A 422 -12.24 -8.98 -27.87
CA TRP A 422 -12.24 -8.37 -26.55
C TRP A 422 -10.81 -7.83 -26.34
N PRO A 423 -10.60 -6.57 -25.93
CA PRO A 423 -9.27 -6.13 -25.54
C PRO A 423 -8.87 -7.00 -24.37
N SER A 424 -8.03 -7.98 -24.66
CA SER A 424 -7.59 -8.89 -23.64
C SER A 424 -6.80 -8.10 -22.62
N LEU A 425 -7.11 -8.32 -21.35
CA LEU A 425 -6.17 -7.99 -20.28
C LEU A 425 -4.91 -8.88 -20.37
N ASP A 426 -4.83 -9.83 -21.31
CA ASP A 426 -3.61 -10.55 -21.72
C ASP A 426 -3.69 -11.03 -23.19
N GLY A 427 -2.92 -10.44 -24.12
CA GLY A 427 -2.97 -10.71 -25.58
C GLY A 427 -2.75 -12.18 -26.03
N PRO A 428 -2.97 -12.50 -27.34
CA PRO A 428 -3.52 -13.79 -27.78
C PRO A 428 -2.55 -14.81 -28.42
N GLY A 429 -2.97 -16.09 -28.42
CA GLY A 429 -2.77 -17.03 -29.54
C GLY A 429 -2.07 -18.38 -29.25
N LEU A 430 -2.82 -19.49 -29.27
CA LEU A 430 -2.72 -20.62 -30.23
C LEU A 430 -3.40 -21.92 -29.72
N GLU A 431 -4.24 -22.49 -30.58
CA GLU A 431 -4.90 -23.80 -30.45
C GLU A 431 -3.98 -24.95 -30.91
N GLY A 432 -4.14 -26.13 -30.29
CA GLY A 432 -3.59 -27.41 -30.72
C GLY A 432 -4.44 -28.60 -30.20
N PRO A 433 -4.46 -29.75 -30.89
CA PRO A 433 -5.56 -30.71 -30.83
C PRO A 433 -5.43 -31.73 -29.68
N GLY A 434 -6.55 -32.02 -29.01
CA GLY A 434 -6.65 -33.10 -28.01
C GLY A 434 -7.12 -34.42 -28.65
N PRO A 435 -6.59 -35.58 -28.22
CA PRO A 435 -6.98 -36.88 -28.77
C PRO A 435 -8.23 -37.45 -28.08
N ASP A 436 -8.93 -38.31 -28.83
CA ASP A 436 -10.16 -39.01 -28.49
C ASP A 436 -10.13 -39.75 -27.14
N GLN A 437 -11.17 -39.53 -26.33
CA GLN A 437 -11.59 -40.47 -25.29
C GLN A 437 -13.08 -40.83 -25.47
N PRO A 438 -13.46 -42.10 -25.24
CA PRO A 438 -14.76 -42.62 -25.66
C PRO A 438 -15.89 -42.19 -24.71
N ALA A 439 -17.06 -42.00 -25.31
CA ALA A 439 -18.30 -41.60 -24.66
C ALA A 439 -18.76 -42.64 -23.62
N LEU A 440 -18.95 -42.18 -22.38
CA LEU A 440 -19.72 -42.86 -21.35
C LEU A 440 -21.08 -42.15 -21.23
N GLU A 441 -22.13 -42.85 -21.63
CA GLU A 441 -23.52 -42.40 -21.56
C GLU A 441 -23.89 -41.95 -20.12
N ARG A 442 -24.43 -40.73 -19.99
CA ARG A 442 -25.03 -40.25 -18.75
C ARG A 442 -26.55 -40.44 -18.82
N PRO A 443 -27.19 -41.19 -17.89
CA PRO A 443 -28.63 -41.12 -17.74
C PRO A 443 -29.00 -39.80 -17.04
N GLY A 444 -30.09 -39.18 -17.52
CA GLY A 444 -30.59 -37.88 -17.06
C GLY A 444 -30.81 -37.82 -15.54
N ARG A 445 -30.44 -36.68 -14.96
CA ARG A 445 -30.72 -36.34 -13.56
C ARG A 445 -31.37 -34.97 -13.48
N GLY A 446 -32.63 -34.93 -13.05
CA GLY A 446 -33.14 -33.79 -12.29
C GLY A 446 -32.29 -33.65 -11.02
N LYS A 447 -32.00 -32.39 -10.62
CA LYS A 447 -31.33 -32.09 -9.35
C LYS A 447 -32.25 -32.57 -8.21
N PRO A 448 -31.87 -33.58 -7.40
CA PRO A 448 -32.55 -33.80 -6.14
C PRO A 448 -32.05 -32.72 -5.17
N ASP A 449 -32.96 -31.99 -4.56
CA ASP A 449 -32.67 -31.18 -3.37
C ASP A 449 -32.05 -32.10 -2.31
N LEU A 450 -30.77 -31.89 -2.03
CA LEU A 450 -29.95 -32.76 -1.20
C LEU A 450 -29.99 -32.26 0.24
N VAL A 451 -30.96 -32.80 0.99
CA VAL A 451 -31.06 -32.66 2.45
C VAL A 451 -29.74 -33.08 3.10
N LEU A 452 -29.12 -32.20 3.89
CA LEU A 452 -28.00 -32.54 4.76
C LEU A 452 -28.43 -33.67 5.71
N PRO A 453 -27.72 -34.81 5.76
CA PRO A 453 -28.07 -35.85 6.72
C PRO A 453 -27.95 -35.32 8.15
N PRO A 454 -28.77 -35.80 9.10
CA PRO A 454 -28.67 -35.39 10.49
C PRO A 454 -27.24 -35.55 11.01
N ALA A 455 -26.72 -34.58 11.77
CA ALA A 455 -25.35 -34.59 12.28
C ALA A 455 -24.99 -35.86 13.09
N ALA A 456 -25.98 -36.52 13.70
CA ALA A 456 -25.80 -37.81 14.37
C ALA A 456 -25.44 -38.95 13.40
N ALA A 457 -26.00 -38.96 12.18
CA ALA A 457 -25.71 -39.97 11.17
C ALA A 457 -24.29 -39.82 10.61
N VAL A 458 -23.86 -38.58 10.34
CA VAL A 458 -22.47 -38.29 9.91
C VAL A 458 -21.48 -38.69 11.00
N ARG A 459 -21.75 -38.35 12.27
CA ARG A 459 -20.90 -38.76 13.41
C ARG A 459 -20.81 -40.28 13.57
N ARG A 460 -21.90 -41.03 13.34
CA ARG A 460 -21.88 -42.49 13.39
C ARG A 460 -21.01 -43.07 12.27
N LEU A 461 -21.13 -42.56 11.04
CA LEU A 461 -20.28 -43.00 9.93
C LEU A 461 -18.81 -42.66 10.18
N LEU A 462 -18.51 -41.46 10.68
CA LEU A 462 -17.16 -41.06 11.07
C LEU A 462 -16.61 -41.85 12.26
N ALA A 463 -17.43 -42.46 13.09
CA ALA A 463 -16.98 -43.35 14.16
C ALA A 463 -16.78 -44.81 13.71
N SER A 464 -17.21 -45.17 12.48
CA SER A 464 -17.02 -46.52 11.94
C SER A 464 -15.55 -46.74 11.58
N ASP A 465 -15.02 -47.92 11.89
CA ASP A 465 -13.69 -48.38 11.45
C ASP A 465 -13.76 -49.15 10.12
N ASP A 466 -14.95 -49.36 9.56
CA ASP A 466 -15.13 -49.96 8.24
C ASP A 466 -14.86 -48.91 7.14
N PRO A 467 -13.85 -49.11 6.27
CA PRO A 467 -13.57 -48.20 5.17
C PRO A 467 -14.75 -48.00 4.22
N ALA A 468 -15.63 -49.01 4.06
CA ALA A 468 -16.81 -48.90 3.21
C ALA A 468 -17.80 -47.86 3.73
N ASP A 469 -17.92 -47.70 5.04
CA ASP A 469 -18.75 -46.67 5.68
C ASP A 469 -18.12 -45.28 5.55
N LEU A 470 -16.80 -45.17 5.74
CA LEU A 470 -16.06 -43.93 5.57
C LEU A 470 -16.13 -43.41 4.12
N ILE A 471 -16.04 -44.30 3.13
CA ILE A 471 -16.16 -43.96 1.70
C ILE A 471 -17.55 -43.40 1.33
N ARG A 472 -18.59 -43.71 2.12
CA ARG A 472 -19.95 -43.20 1.91
C ARG A 472 -20.16 -41.78 2.43
N VAL A 473 -19.28 -41.27 3.29
CA VAL A 473 -19.34 -39.90 3.79
C VAL A 473 -19.01 -38.93 2.66
N GLN A 474 -19.91 -38.01 2.32
CA GLN A 474 -19.64 -37.03 1.27
C GLN A 474 -18.77 -35.89 1.81
N ALA A 475 -17.80 -35.43 1.01
CA ALA A 475 -16.87 -34.36 1.43
C ALA A 475 -17.59 -33.07 1.84
N ARG A 476 -18.72 -32.76 1.19
CA ARG A 476 -19.58 -31.62 1.53
C ARG A 476 -20.23 -31.69 2.91
N TRP A 477 -20.33 -32.88 3.51
CA TRP A 477 -20.85 -33.04 4.88
C TRP A 477 -19.79 -32.71 5.94
N LEU A 478 -18.51 -32.73 5.55
CA LEU A 478 -17.38 -32.45 6.44
C LEU A 478 -17.07 -30.95 6.50
N GLY A 479 -17.33 -30.20 5.42
CA GLY A 479 -17.30 -28.74 5.41
C GLY A 479 -15.91 -28.08 5.51
N THR A 480 -14.90 -28.79 6.01
CA THR A 480 -13.53 -28.28 6.20
C THR A 480 -12.48 -29.19 5.56
N ALA A 481 -11.33 -28.64 5.17
CA ALA A 481 -10.20 -29.42 4.68
C ALA A 481 -9.69 -30.39 5.75
N GLN A 482 -9.62 -29.93 7.00
CA GLN A 482 -9.09 -30.72 8.11
C GLN A 482 -9.89 -32.01 8.34
N ASP A 483 -11.22 -31.94 8.30
CA ASP A 483 -12.07 -33.11 8.50
C ASP A 483 -12.00 -34.09 7.32
N ILE A 484 -11.90 -33.57 6.09
CA ILE A 484 -11.72 -34.41 4.89
C ILE A 484 -10.36 -35.12 4.96
N LEU A 485 -9.28 -34.41 5.31
CA LEU A 485 -7.95 -34.99 5.46
C LEU A 485 -7.90 -36.02 6.60
N ALA A 486 -8.58 -35.76 7.72
CA ALA A 486 -8.69 -36.71 8.82
C ALA A 486 -9.40 -38.01 8.40
N LEU A 487 -10.43 -37.92 7.55
CA LEU A 487 -11.08 -39.10 6.98
C LEU A 487 -10.13 -39.84 6.02
N LEU A 488 -9.48 -39.12 5.10
CA LEU A 488 -8.56 -39.71 4.12
C LEU A 488 -7.41 -40.49 4.76
N ARG A 489 -6.87 -40.01 5.89
CA ARG A 489 -5.82 -40.72 6.65
C ARG A 489 -6.26 -42.05 7.27
N ARG A 490 -7.56 -42.31 7.36
CA ARG A 490 -8.13 -43.58 7.85
C ARG A 490 -8.42 -44.58 6.73
N LEU A 491 -8.27 -44.16 5.48
CA LEU A 491 -8.39 -44.99 4.29
C LEU A 491 -6.99 -45.39 3.80
N ASP A 492 -6.87 -46.56 3.17
CA ASP A 492 -5.65 -46.87 2.42
C ASP A 492 -5.53 -46.01 1.14
N LEU A 493 -4.41 -46.13 0.43
CA LEU A 493 -4.12 -45.30 -0.74
C LEU A 493 -5.17 -45.45 -1.87
N GLU A 494 -5.65 -46.67 -2.11
CA GLU A 494 -6.62 -46.95 -3.18
C GLU A 494 -8.01 -46.41 -2.79
N GLN A 495 -8.42 -46.67 -1.56
CA GLN A 495 -9.68 -46.20 -0.99
C GLN A 495 -9.74 -44.66 -0.91
N ALA A 496 -8.65 -44.01 -0.51
CA ALA A 496 -8.55 -42.56 -0.47
C ALA A 496 -8.65 -41.94 -1.87
N ASN A 497 -7.97 -42.50 -2.88
CA ASN A 497 -8.13 -42.05 -4.26
C ASN A 497 -9.55 -42.24 -4.78
N LEU A 498 -10.19 -43.37 -4.47
CA LEU A 498 -11.60 -43.62 -4.81
C LEU A 498 -12.53 -42.60 -4.13
N TYR A 499 -12.27 -42.27 -2.87
CA TYR A 499 -13.01 -41.23 -2.15
C TYR A 499 -12.87 -39.86 -2.82
N LEU A 500 -11.64 -39.46 -3.15
CA LEU A 500 -11.35 -38.19 -3.83
C LEU A 500 -12.04 -38.11 -5.19
N LEU A 501 -11.96 -39.18 -5.99
CA LEU A 501 -12.60 -39.27 -7.30
C LEU A 501 -14.13 -39.14 -7.18
N ARG A 502 -14.73 -39.84 -6.21
CA ARG A 502 -16.18 -39.78 -5.95
C ARG A 502 -16.64 -38.37 -5.56
N ASN A 503 -15.81 -37.62 -4.85
CA ASN A 503 -16.13 -36.29 -4.35
C ASN A 503 -15.50 -35.15 -5.19
N ILE A 504 -14.94 -35.46 -6.35
CA ILE A 504 -14.09 -34.53 -7.12
C ILE A 504 -14.84 -33.26 -7.55
N HIS A 505 -16.14 -33.34 -7.82
CA HIS A 505 -16.94 -32.16 -8.17
C HIS A 505 -16.96 -31.15 -7.03
N TYR A 506 -17.45 -31.55 -5.84
CA TYR A 506 -17.48 -30.69 -4.66
C TYR A 506 -16.10 -30.12 -4.34
N LEU A 507 -15.06 -30.97 -4.35
CA LEU A 507 -13.70 -30.51 -4.09
C LEU A 507 -13.30 -29.43 -5.11
N ARG A 508 -13.48 -29.66 -6.42
CA ARG A 508 -13.11 -28.69 -7.46
C ARG A 508 -13.91 -27.39 -7.41
N THR A 509 -15.21 -27.44 -7.14
CA THR A 509 -16.11 -26.30 -7.34
C THR A 509 -16.55 -25.61 -6.05
N GLU A 510 -16.80 -26.38 -4.98
CA GLU A 510 -17.56 -25.94 -3.82
C GLU A 510 -16.74 -25.88 -2.51
N LEU A 511 -15.56 -26.51 -2.44
CA LEU A 511 -14.68 -26.39 -1.27
C LEU A 511 -14.29 -24.91 -1.06
N PRO A 512 -14.50 -24.33 0.14
CA PRO A 512 -14.21 -22.92 0.40
C PRO A 512 -12.77 -22.54 0.06
N ARG A 513 -12.54 -21.35 -0.50
CA ARG A 513 -11.20 -20.92 -0.96
C ARG A 513 -10.15 -20.96 0.16
N SER A 514 -10.53 -20.64 1.41
CA SER A 514 -9.64 -20.71 2.59
C SER A 514 -9.18 -22.13 2.92
N GLU A 515 -9.95 -23.15 2.52
CA GLU A 515 -9.68 -24.57 2.80
C GLU A 515 -8.84 -25.23 1.69
N ARG A 516 -8.75 -24.63 0.50
CA ARG A 516 -8.10 -25.24 -0.66
C ARG A 516 -6.60 -25.42 -0.49
N GLU A 517 -5.90 -24.45 0.11
CA GLU A 517 -4.44 -24.55 0.31
C GLU A 517 -4.04 -25.65 1.30
N PRO A 518 -4.58 -25.69 2.54
CA PRO A 518 -4.23 -26.77 3.48
C PRO A 518 -4.62 -28.14 2.93
N PHE A 519 -5.75 -28.25 2.22
CA PHE A 519 -6.13 -29.48 1.53
C PHE A 519 -5.12 -29.86 0.45
N ALA A 520 -4.82 -28.95 -0.48
CA ALA A 520 -3.96 -29.23 -1.62
C ALA A 520 -2.54 -29.63 -1.18
N ARG A 521 -1.99 -28.96 -0.16
CA ARG A 521 -0.63 -29.23 0.35
C ARG A 521 -0.47 -30.68 0.81
N GLU A 522 -1.47 -31.21 1.51
CA GLU A 522 -1.44 -32.60 1.96
C GLU A 522 -1.87 -33.58 0.87
N ALA A 523 -2.87 -33.20 0.06
CA ALA A 523 -3.40 -34.06 -0.97
C ALA A 523 -2.39 -34.34 -2.09
N LEU A 524 -1.62 -33.33 -2.49
CA LEU A 524 -0.55 -33.46 -3.48
C LEU A 524 0.55 -34.43 -3.06
N GLN A 525 0.82 -34.55 -1.75
CA GLN A 525 1.89 -35.39 -1.22
C GLN A 525 1.47 -36.85 -1.03
N SER A 526 0.18 -37.07 -0.77
CA SER A 526 -0.31 -38.37 -0.28
C SER A 526 -1.14 -39.15 -1.29
N TRP A 527 -1.75 -38.50 -2.29
CA TRP A 527 -2.70 -39.15 -3.20
C TRP A 527 -2.61 -38.63 -4.64
N GLU A 528 -2.72 -39.56 -5.61
CA GLU A 528 -2.63 -39.27 -7.05
C GLU A 528 -3.71 -38.27 -7.49
N GLN A 529 -4.95 -38.45 -7.03
CA GLN A 529 -6.07 -37.55 -7.33
C GLN A 529 -5.89 -36.15 -6.73
N GLY A 530 -5.01 -35.99 -5.73
CA GLY A 530 -4.66 -34.70 -5.15
C GLY A 530 -4.07 -33.74 -6.19
N LYS A 531 -3.30 -34.26 -7.16
CA LYS A 531 -2.73 -33.45 -8.26
C LYS A 531 -3.81 -32.91 -9.20
N ALA A 532 -4.77 -33.74 -9.59
CA ALA A 532 -5.87 -33.31 -10.46
C ALA A 532 -6.78 -32.27 -9.78
N ILE A 533 -7.03 -32.44 -8.48
CA ILE A 533 -7.83 -31.49 -7.68
C ILE A 533 -7.07 -30.15 -7.53
N ALA A 534 -5.80 -30.19 -7.13
CA ALA A 534 -5.00 -28.98 -6.97
C ALA A 534 -4.83 -28.23 -8.31
N ALA A 535 -4.65 -28.95 -9.43
CA ALA A 535 -4.53 -28.35 -10.76
C ALA A 535 -5.81 -27.64 -11.23
N ALA A 536 -6.96 -27.95 -10.63
CA ALA A 536 -8.20 -27.22 -10.87
C ALA A 536 -8.30 -25.91 -10.07
N TRP A 537 -7.46 -25.73 -9.05
CA TRP A 537 -7.50 -24.56 -8.17
C TRP A 537 -6.32 -23.60 -8.39
N TYR A 538 -5.17 -24.12 -8.76
CA TYR A 538 -3.91 -23.38 -8.83
C TYR A 538 -3.36 -23.32 -10.25
N SER A 539 -2.70 -22.21 -10.57
CA SER A 539 -1.83 -22.13 -11.75
C SER A 539 -0.73 -23.19 -11.64
N GLU A 540 -0.07 -23.47 -12.76
CA GLU A 540 1.05 -24.41 -12.79
C GLU A 540 2.17 -24.05 -11.80
N THR A 541 2.48 -22.76 -11.66
CA THR A 541 3.44 -22.25 -10.66
C THR A 541 2.91 -22.34 -9.24
N GLY A 542 1.60 -22.12 -9.05
CA GLY A 542 0.93 -22.33 -7.77
C GLY A 542 1.05 -23.78 -7.31
N LEU A 543 0.98 -24.75 -8.23
CA LEU A 543 1.24 -26.16 -7.92
C LEU A 543 2.69 -26.40 -7.48
N LEU A 544 3.66 -25.82 -8.19
CA LEU A 544 5.08 -25.95 -7.82
C LEU A 544 5.34 -25.40 -6.40
N ASN A 545 4.69 -24.29 -6.03
CA ASN A 545 4.81 -23.69 -4.70
C ASN A 545 4.17 -24.53 -3.58
N LEU A 546 3.26 -25.46 -3.91
CA LEU A 546 2.63 -26.37 -2.95
C LEU A 546 3.45 -27.66 -2.73
N LEU A 547 4.33 -28.00 -3.67
CA LEU A 547 5.19 -29.18 -3.58
C LEU A 547 6.38 -28.92 -2.64
N PRO A 548 6.88 -29.96 -1.94
CA PRO A 548 8.19 -29.91 -1.31
C PRO A 548 9.28 -29.48 -2.30
N ARG A 549 10.27 -28.71 -1.85
CA ARG A 549 11.27 -28.08 -2.74
C ARG A 549 11.92 -29.04 -3.73
N GLU A 550 12.28 -30.24 -3.31
CA GLU A 550 12.91 -31.25 -4.18
C GLU A 550 11.94 -31.75 -5.27
N GLN A 551 10.69 -32.01 -4.89
CA GLN A 551 9.63 -32.42 -5.83
C GLN A 551 9.26 -31.29 -6.80
N ALA A 552 9.21 -30.05 -6.30
CA ALA A 552 8.99 -28.87 -7.13
C ALA A 552 10.12 -28.67 -8.16
N ALA A 553 11.37 -28.84 -7.73
CA ALA A 553 12.53 -28.78 -8.62
C ALA A 553 12.48 -29.89 -9.69
N GLN A 554 12.18 -31.13 -9.29
CA GLN A 554 12.01 -32.24 -10.24
C GLN A 554 10.85 -31.98 -11.21
N ALA A 555 9.69 -31.55 -10.72
CA ALA A 555 8.55 -31.24 -11.57
C ALA A 555 8.84 -30.09 -12.56
N LEU A 556 9.61 -29.08 -12.12
CA LEU A 556 10.09 -28.02 -13.01
C LEU A 556 11.06 -28.57 -14.06
N GLN A 557 11.99 -29.45 -13.66
CA GLN A 557 12.95 -30.09 -14.56
C GLN A 557 12.25 -30.89 -15.67
N GLU A 558 11.25 -31.70 -15.32
CA GLU A 558 10.45 -32.48 -16.27
C GLU A 558 9.70 -31.60 -17.28
N ARG A 559 9.40 -30.35 -16.89
CA ARG A 559 8.62 -29.37 -17.67
C ARG A 559 9.45 -28.32 -18.37
N LEU A 560 10.79 -28.34 -18.23
CA LEU A 560 11.66 -27.34 -18.86
C LEU A 560 11.41 -27.14 -20.35
N PRO A 561 11.22 -28.18 -21.19
CA PRO A 561 10.96 -27.98 -22.62
C PRO A 561 9.72 -27.12 -22.89
N TYR A 562 8.66 -27.30 -22.11
CA TYR A 562 7.44 -26.49 -22.22
C TYR A 562 7.63 -25.10 -21.62
N ALA A 563 8.26 -25.02 -20.44
CA ALA A 563 8.49 -23.75 -19.75
C ALA A 563 9.33 -22.79 -20.60
N ILE A 564 10.36 -23.28 -21.30
CA ILE A 564 11.23 -22.45 -22.15
C ILE A 564 10.42 -21.67 -23.21
N GLU A 565 9.39 -22.31 -23.76
CA GLU A 565 8.53 -21.75 -24.81
C GLU A 565 7.44 -20.80 -24.29
N LEU A 566 7.34 -20.56 -22.98
CA LEU A 566 6.30 -19.70 -22.42
C LEU A 566 6.36 -18.27 -23.00
N PRO A 567 5.21 -17.61 -23.23
CA PRO A 567 5.15 -16.21 -23.67
C PRO A 567 5.83 -15.24 -22.69
N VAL A 568 6.45 -14.17 -23.21
CA VAL A 568 7.24 -13.20 -22.42
C VAL A 568 6.47 -12.61 -21.24
N ASN A 569 5.16 -12.35 -21.38
CA ASN A 569 4.33 -11.84 -20.29
C ASN A 569 4.16 -12.84 -19.14
N GLN A 570 4.22 -14.15 -19.41
CA GLN A 570 4.10 -15.19 -18.38
C GLN A 570 5.44 -15.52 -17.70
N ARG A 571 6.55 -15.40 -18.44
CA ARG A 571 7.92 -15.68 -17.93
C ARG A 571 8.22 -14.95 -16.64
N ARG A 572 7.74 -13.72 -16.53
CA ARG A 572 8.00 -12.85 -15.38
C ARG A 572 7.49 -13.43 -14.06
N ARG A 573 6.18 -13.69 -14.00
CA ARG A 573 5.53 -14.24 -12.80
C ARG A 573 6.11 -15.60 -12.46
N TRP A 574 6.36 -16.41 -13.48
CA TRP A 574 7.02 -17.70 -13.32
C TRP A 574 8.36 -17.57 -12.61
N MET A 575 9.24 -16.70 -13.10
CA MET A 575 10.58 -16.58 -12.55
C MET A 575 10.58 -16.11 -11.09
N ASP A 576 9.65 -15.22 -10.71
CA ASP A 576 9.50 -14.81 -9.31
C ASP A 576 9.08 -15.97 -8.39
N GLU A 577 8.28 -16.89 -8.91
CA GLU A 577 7.79 -18.05 -8.18
C GLU A 577 8.81 -19.19 -8.17
N VAL A 578 9.59 -19.43 -9.24
CA VAL A 578 10.42 -20.64 -9.36
C VAL A 578 11.92 -20.46 -9.10
N MET A 579 12.46 -19.23 -9.10
CA MET A 579 13.93 -19.02 -9.02
C MET A 579 14.59 -19.70 -7.79
N HIS A 580 13.83 -19.89 -6.71
CA HIS A 580 14.31 -20.54 -5.49
C HIS A 580 14.48 -22.08 -5.60
N LEU A 581 14.04 -22.69 -6.71
CA LEU A 581 14.04 -24.15 -6.94
C LEU A 581 15.38 -24.71 -7.45
N GLY A 582 16.44 -23.90 -7.52
CA GLY A 582 17.79 -24.37 -7.84
C GLY A 582 18.04 -24.53 -9.35
N GLU A 583 18.77 -25.58 -9.75
CA GLU A 583 19.30 -25.73 -11.12
C GLU A 583 18.24 -25.66 -12.24
N PRO A 584 17.05 -26.28 -12.12
CA PRO A 584 16.04 -26.18 -13.18
C PRO A 584 15.62 -24.72 -13.42
N ALA A 585 15.47 -23.92 -12.37
CA ALA A 585 15.14 -22.51 -12.51
C ALA A 585 16.30 -21.70 -13.09
N LYS A 586 17.55 -22.07 -12.79
CA LYS A 586 18.75 -21.47 -13.41
C LYS A 586 18.80 -21.72 -14.92
N VAL A 587 18.51 -22.94 -15.37
CA VAL A 587 18.41 -23.30 -16.80
C VAL A 587 17.34 -22.43 -17.48
N LEU A 588 16.17 -22.29 -16.84
CA LEU A 588 15.09 -21.45 -17.35
C LEU A 588 15.48 -19.98 -17.44
N ALA A 589 16.18 -19.46 -16.43
CA ALA A 589 16.68 -18.09 -16.40
C ALA A 589 17.65 -17.80 -17.55
N ARG A 590 18.58 -18.72 -17.83
CA ARG A 590 19.51 -18.62 -18.98
C ARG A 590 18.80 -18.66 -20.33
N ALA A 591 17.73 -19.45 -20.43
CA ALA A 591 16.95 -19.56 -21.66
C ALA A 591 16.14 -18.28 -21.93
N TRP A 592 15.61 -17.63 -20.88
CA TRP A 592 14.73 -16.49 -21.02
C TRP A 592 15.42 -15.13 -21.02
N TYR A 593 16.57 -15.03 -20.36
CA TYR A 593 17.28 -13.76 -20.17
C TYR A 593 18.68 -13.84 -20.76
N ARG A 594 19.08 -12.74 -21.40
CA ARG A 594 20.43 -12.62 -21.98
C ARG A 594 21.51 -12.69 -20.90
N ASP A 595 21.26 -12.05 -19.77
CA ASP A 595 22.23 -11.83 -18.70
C ASP A 595 21.50 -11.64 -17.36
N PRO A 596 22.19 -11.79 -16.21
CA PRO A 596 21.56 -11.69 -14.89
C PRO A 596 21.02 -10.29 -14.56
N TRP A 597 21.49 -9.23 -15.22
CA TRP A 597 21.05 -7.86 -14.96
C TRP A 597 19.74 -7.56 -15.66
N THR A 598 19.54 -8.09 -16.86
CA THR A 598 18.25 -8.09 -17.55
C THR A 598 17.21 -8.83 -16.70
N LEU A 599 17.60 -9.95 -16.07
CA LEU A 599 16.75 -10.68 -15.12
C LEU A 599 16.41 -9.83 -13.88
N LEU A 600 17.40 -9.32 -13.17
CA LEU A 600 17.20 -8.57 -11.92
C LEU A 600 16.51 -7.22 -12.12
N GLY A 601 16.74 -6.59 -13.27
CA GLY A 601 16.18 -5.29 -13.67
C GLY A 601 14.85 -5.35 -14.40
N GLU A 602 14.33 -6.54 -14.67
CA GLU A 602 12.99 -6.71 -15.22
C GLU A 602 11.95 -6.08 -14.28
N LYS A 603 11.09 -5.21 -14.81
CA LYS A 603 10.11 -4.45 -14.03
C LYS A 603 8.73 -5.10 -14.08
N ASN A 604 8.09 -5.32 -12.93
CA ASN A 604 6.67 -5.66 -12.86
C ASN A 604 5.82 -4.44 -13.29
N PRO A 605 4.85 -4.58 -14.24
CA PRO A 605 4.12 -3.43 -14.77
C PRO A 605 3.09 -2.91 -13.75
N ASP A 606 2.49 -3.81 -12.97
CA ASP A 606 1.45 -3.51 -11.99
C ASP A 606 2.04 -2.84 -10.75
N ALA A 607 3.18 -3.37 -10.28
CA ALA A 607 3.82 -2.88 -9.06
C ALA A 607 4.84 -1.77 -9.32
N GLY A 608 5.32 -1.64 -10.57
CA GLY A 608 6.47 -0.81 -10.89
C GLY A 608 7.67 -1.17 -10.01
N ARG A 609 8.04 -2.44 -9.87
CA ARG A 609 9.19 -2.87 -9.07
C ARG A 609 10.14 -3.68 -9.92
N THR A 610 11.44 -3.53 -9.73
CA THR A 610 12.38 -4.49 -10.34
C THR A 610 12.22 -5.84 -9.65
N ARG A 611 12.56 -6.93 -10.34
CA ARG A 611 12.57 -8.28 -9.77
C ARG A 611 13.42 -8.36 -8.50
N LEU A 612 14.58 -7.73 -8.49
CA LEU A 612 15.42 -7.66 -7.28
C LEU A 612 14.69 -6.98 -6.12
N GLN A 613 14.01 -5.86 -6.35
CA GLN A 613 13.22 -5.20 -5.30
C GLN A 613 12.09 -6.09 -4.79
N GLN A 614 11.36 -6.74 -5.70
CA GLN A 614 10.29 -7.65 -5.34
C GLN A 614 10.81 -8.78 -4.45
N TRP A 615 11.93 -9.42 -4.81
CA TRP A 615 12.53 -10.49 -4.01
C TRP A 615 13.08 -10.02 -2.67
N LEU A 616 13.61 -8.80 -2.58
CA LEU A 616 14.01 -8.22 -1.30
C LEU A 616 12.79 -8.02 -0.40
N GLU A 617 11.72 -7.42 -0.93
CA GLU A 617 10.50 -7.11 -0.17
C GLU A 617 9.75 -8.38 0.26
N THR A 618 9.74 -9.43 -0.57
CA THR A 618 9.17 -10.74 -0.22
C THR A 618 10.15 -11.65 0.53
N ASN A 619 11.34 -11.15 0.89
CA ASN A 619 12.37 -11.88 1.63
C ASN A 619 12.81 -13.20 0.93
N ASN A 620 12.77 -13.24 -0.42
CA ASN A 620 13.15 -14.40 -1.23
C ASN A 620 14.68 -14.50 -1.41
N ALA A 621 15.37 -14.80 -0.31
CA ALA A 621 16.83 -14.94 -0.27
C ALA A 621 17.37 -16.00 -1.25
N ALA A 622 16.65 -17.11 -1.40
CA ALA A 622 17.06 -18.23 -2.25
C ALA A 622 17.09 -17.84 -3.73
N ALA A 623 16.14 -17.04 -4.21
CA ALA A 623 16.17 -16.52 -5.58
C ALA A 623 17.37 -15.60 -5.83
N ILE A 624 17.67 -14.70 -4.88
CA ILE A 624 18.82 -13.78 -4.96
C ILE A 624 20.13 -14.58 -4.96
N ASP A 625 20.27 -15.59 -4.09
CA ASP A 625 21.45 -16.45 -4.03
C ASP A 625 21.60 -17.29 -5.31
N ALA A 626 20.50 -17.77 -5.92
CA ALA A 626 20.54 -18.53 -7.16
C ALA A 626 21.04 -17.66 -8.33
N VAL A 627 20.66 -16.38 -8.39
CA VAL A 627 21.22 -15.45 -9.39
C VAL A 627 22.70 -15.16 -9.12
N ARG A 628 23.10 -15.04 -7.86
CA ARG A 628 24.52 -14.91 -7.49
C ARG A 628 25.33 -16.13 -7.94
N GLU A 629 24.80 -17.34 -7.80
CA GLU A 629 25.44 -18.58 -8.30
C GLU A 629 25.52 -18.58 -9.83
N LEU A 630 24.45 -18.18 -10.53
CA LEU A 630 24.48 -18.05 -11.98
C LEU A 630 25.59 -17.10 -12.49
N MET A 631 25.87 -16.02 -11.75
CA MET A 631 26.98 -15.10 -12.06
C MET A 631 28.36 -15.76 -11.95
N THR A 632 28.51 -16.83 -11.18
CA THR A 632 29.78 -17.60 -11.08
C THR A 632 29.95 -18.65 -12.16
N GLU A 633 28.85 -19.10 -12.77
CA GLU A 633 28.83 -20.19 -13.75
C GLU A 633 28.99 -19.65 -15.20
N ASP A 634 29.80 -18.60 -15.37
CA ASP A 634 30.08 -17.92 -16.65
C ASP A 634 28.84 -17.58 -17.49
N TRP A 635 27.72 -17.19 -16.86
CA TRP A 635 26.58 -16.64 -17.60
C TRP A 635 27.01 -15.36 -18.31
N ALA A 636 27.29 -15.50 -19.61
CA ALA A 636 28.09 -14.58 -20.40
C ALA A 636 27.67 -13.12 -20.24
N ILE A 637 28.61 -12.32 -19.73
CA ILE A 637 28.50 -10.86 -19.69
C ILE A 637 29.14 -10.30 -20.97
N ASP A 638 28.59 -10.66 -22.13
CA ASP A 638 29.06 -10.19 -23.45
C ASP A 638 28.51 -8.80 -23.81
N ALA A 639 28.12 -8.02 -22.81
CA ALA A 639 27.62 -6.66 -22.99
C ALA A 639 28.77 -5.65 -22.95
N ASP A 640 28.69 -4.62 -23.80
CA ASP A 640 29.51 -3.42 -23.67
C ASP A 640 29.47 -2.93 -22.22
N ARG A 641 30.64 -2.57 -21.68
CA ARG A 641 30.83 -2.05 -20.32
C ARG A 641 29.84 -0.92 -19.97
N LEU A 642 29.47 -0.07 -20.93
CA LEU A 642 28.46 0.98 -20.74
C LEU A 642 27.05 0.40 -20.56
N VAL A 643 26.66 -0.54 -21.42
CA VAL A 643 25.34 -1.22 -21.37
C VAL A 643 25.21 -2.00 -20.06
N LEU A 644 26.27 -2.69 -19.67
CA LEU A 644 26.37 -3.41 -18.40
C LEU A 644 26.23 -2.47 -17.20
N GLY A 645 26.93 -1.33 -17.21
CA GLY A 645 26.81 -0.31 -16.17
C GLY A 645 25.37 0.21 -16.01
N ASN A 646 24.68 0.45 -17.13
CA ASN A 646 23.29 0.87 -17.12
C ASN A 646 22.34 -0.23 -16.60
N ALA A 647 22.54 -1.49 -17.03
CA ALA A 647 21.73 -2.62 -16.58
C ALA A 647 21.90 -2.87 -15.07
N ILE A 648 23.14 -2.81 -14.56
CA ILE A 648 23.44 -2.87 -13.12
C ILE A 648 22.74 -1.72 -12.38
N SER A 649 22.86 -0.50 -12.91
CA SER A 649 22.20 0.67 -12.31
C SER A 649 20.69 0.50 -12.28
N GLN A 650 20.08 -0.02 -13.34
CA GLN A 650 18.64 -0.26 -13.43
C GLN A 650 18.18 -1.41 -12.52
N ALA A 651 18.95 -2.49 -12.37
CA ALA A 651 18.61 -3.57 -11.46
C ALA A 651 18.57 -3.09 -10.00
N PHE A 652 19.47 -2.17 -9.66
CA PHE A 652 19.61 -1.66 -8.31
C PHE A 652 18.85 -0.36 -8.01
N ARG A 653 18.49 0.43 -9.03
CA ARG A 653 17.60 1.59 -8.91
C ARG A 653 16.18 1.14 -9.22
N GLY A 654 15.33 1.17 -8.20
CA GLY A 654 13.92 0.88 -8.37
C GLY A 654 13.22 1.77 -9.39
N TYR A 655 12.00 1.38 -9.77
CA TYR A 655 11.18 2.14 -10.72
C TYR A 655 10.89 3.58 -10.28
N ASP A 656 10.67 3.79 -8.97
CA ASP A 656 10.49 5.10 -8.33
C ASP A 656 11.84 5.72 -7.91
N GLY A 657 12.96 5.19 -8.42
CA GLY A 657 14.30 5.67 -8.07
C GLY A 657 14.63 5.40 -6.61
N SER A 658 13.76 4.65 -5.91
CA SER A 658 14.10 4.14 -4.61
C SER A 658 15.31 3.23 -4.74
N HIS A 659 16.15 3.36 -3.74
CA HIS A 659 17.34 2.59 -3.60
C HIS A 659 17.01 1.30 -2.83
N LEU A 660 17.84 0.26 -3.00
CA LEU A 660 17.55 -1.08 -2.48
C LEU A 660 17.36 -1.13 -0.97
N LEU A 661 18.01 -0.21 -0.23
CA LEU A 661 17.86 -0.16 1.22
C LEU A 661 16.39 0.06 1.62
N ARG A 662 15.60 0.73 0.78
CA ARG A 662 14.17 0.93 0.99
C ARG A 662 13.40 -0.37 0.85
N SER A 663 13.75 -1.19 -0.14
CA SER A 663 13.17 -2.53 -0.31
C SER A 663 13.56 -3.45 0.85
N VAL A 664 14.79 -3.34 1.37
CA VAL A 664 15.19 -4.01 2.62
C VAL A 664 14.40 -3.49 3.81
N ALA A 665 14.14 -2.19 3.89
CA ALA A 665 13.31 -1.58 4.92
C ALA A 665 11.84 -2.03 4.84
N ARG A 666 11.37 -2.37 3.64
CA ARG A 666 10.02 -2.90 3.38
C ARG A 666 9.89 -4.41 3.55
N ALA A 667 11.00 -5.14 3.55
CA ALA A 667 11.03 -6.59 3.68
C ALA A 667 10.46 -7.09 5.02
N THR A 668 9.78 -8.24 4.99
CA THR A 668 9.23 -8.89 6.19
C THR A 668 10.27 -9.71 6.98
N GLY A 669 11.53 -9.78 6.53
CA GLY A 669 12.59 -10.51 7.21
C GLY A 669 14.01 -10.13 6.78
N SER A 670 14.99 -10.72 7.47
CA SER A 670 16.43 -10.41 7.31
C SER A 670 17.17 -11.26 6.28
N ALA A 671 16.54 -12.31 5.75
CA ALA A 671 17.17 -13.24 4.82
C ALA A 671 17.48 -12.56 3.48
N GLY A 672 16.57 -11.73 2.96
CA GLY A 672 16.75 -10.94 1.75
C GLY A 672 17.89 -9.94 1.90
N ALA A 673 17.99 -9.25 3.05
CA ALA A 673 19.12 -8.37 3.35
C ALA A 673 20.47 -9.12 3.39
N ALA A 674 20.49 -10.33 3.96
CA ALA A 674 21.68 -11.16 3.98
C ALA A 674 22.06 -11.69 2.59
N ALA A 675 21.09 -12.04 1.75
CA ALA A 675 21.33 -12.44 0.36
C ALA A 675 21.85 -11.26 -0.48
N LEU A 676 21.29 -10.05 -0.28
CA LEU A 676 21.80 -8.84 -0.90
C LEU A 676 23.25 -8.57 -0.51
N HIS A 677 23.59 -8.70 0.78
CA HIS A 677 24.97 -8.57 1.26
C HIS A 677 25.90 -9.55 0.55
N ARG A 678 25.53 -10.83 0.44
CA ARG A 678 26.32 -11.84 -0.29
C ARG A 678 26.46 -11.51 -1.76
N LEU A 679 25.40 -11.05 -2.42
CA LEU A 679 25.42 -10.61 -3.81
C LEU A 679 26.38 -9.43 -4.00
N LEU A 680 26.27 -8.37 -3.21
CA LEU A 680 27.15 -7.20 -3.31
C LEU A 680 28.61 -7.56 -3.06
N ARG A 681 28.89 -8.37 -2.04
CA ARG A 681 30.26 -8.84 -1.75
C ARG A 681 30.82 -9.65 -2.93
N HIS A 682 30.01 -10.51 -3.53
CA HIS A 682 30.40 -11.28 -4.69
C HIS A 682 30.76 -10.37 -5.88
N LEU A 683 29.90 -9.41 -6.20
CA LEU A 683 30.11 -8.46 -7.29
C LEU A 683 31.38 -7.60 -7.10
N LEU A 684 31.65 -7.18 -5.87
CA LEU A 684 32.85 -6.39 -5.55
C LEU A 684 34.14 -7.23 -5.57
N SER A 685 34.05 -8.55 -5.48
CA SER A 685 35.19 -9.46 -5.59
C SER A 685 35.63 -9.70 -7.04
N MET A 686 34.76 -9.42 -8.01
CA MET A 686 35.03 -9.58 -9.45
C MET A 686 35.65 -8.30 -10.02
N PRO A 687 36.92 -8.31 -10.52
CA PRO A 687 37.63 -7.07 -10.89
C PRO A 687 36.89 -6.18 -11.90
N GLY A 688 36.30 -6.75 -12.96
CA GLY A 688 35.58 -5.98 -13.98
C GLY A 688 34.25 -5.39 -13.49
N LEU A 689 33.50 -6.11 -12.64
CA LEU A 689 32.24 -5.64 -12.08
C LEU A 689 32.46 -4.67 -10.92
N ARG A 690 33.53 -4.82 -10.15
CA ARG A 690 33.87 -3.92 -9.05
C ARG A 690 33.94 -2.47 -9.52
N GLU A 691 34.59 -2.22 -10.66
CA GLU A 691 34.73 -0.88 -11.23
C GLU A 691 33.39 -0.25 -11.67
N LEU A 692 32.38 -1.08 -11.95
CA LEU A 692 31.03 -0.63 -12.34
C LEU A 692 30.10 -0.47 -11.13
N VAL A 693 30.17 -1.42 -10.19
CA VAL A 693 29.27 -1.48 -9.02
C VAL A 693 29.71 -0.50 -7.95
N ALA A 694 31.00 -0.42 -7.63
CA ALA A 694 31.49 0.39 -6.51
C ALA A 694 31.10 1.89 -6.60
N PRO A 695 31.20 2.56 -7.77
CA PRO A 695 30.74 3.95 -7.91
C PRO A 695 29.22 4.12 -7.75
N SER A 696 28.45 3.07 -8.01
CA SER A 696 26.99 3.09 -7.93
C SER A 696 26.48 2.80 -6.52
N LEU A 697 27.24 2.10 -5.68
CA LEU A 697 26.85 1.70 -4.31
C LEU A 697 26.32 2.86 -3.46
N PRO A 698 26.92 4.06 -3.43
CA PRO A 698 26.35 5.18 -2.68
C PRO A 698 24.87 5.38 -2.99
N GLY A 699 24.50 5.47 -4.28
CA GLY A 699 23.11 5.65 -4.70
C GLY A 699 22.18 4.48 -4.39
N LEU A 700 22.71 3.33 -3.94
CA LEU A 700 21.92 2.17 -3.50
C LEU A 700 21.60 2.18 -2.01
N PHE A 701 22.34 2.95 -1.23
CA PHE A 701 22.17 3.05 0.22
C PHE A 701 21.60 4.39 0.67
N HIS A 702 21.61 5.40 -0.19
CA HIS A 702 20.95 6.67 0.11
C HIS A 702 20.42 7.33 -1.17
N ASP A 703 19.25 7.94 -1.05
CA ASP A 703 18.72 8.88 -2.04
C ASP A 703 19.18 10.29 -1.65
N PRO A 704 19.98 10.99 -2.48
CA PRO A 704 20.38 12.36 -2.20
C PRO A 704 19.18 13.31 -2.06
N GLY A 705 18.03 13.01 -2.68
CA GLY A 705 16.78 13.76 -2.55
C GLY A 705 15.83 13.28 -1.43
N GLY A 706 16.14 12.17 -0.76
CA GLY A 706 15.27 11.55 0.22
C GLY A 706 15.26 12.28 1.57
N PHE A 707 14.06 12.64 2.06
CA PHE A 707 13.91 13.31 3.37
C PHE A 707 14.22 12.42 4.59
N ARG A 708 14.11 11.10 4.44
CA ARG A 708 14.32 10.11 5.51
C ARG A 708 15.42 9.14 5.10
N SER A 709 16.23 8.73 6.07
CA SER A 709 17.11 7.58 5.87
C SER A 709 16.29 6.29 5.97
N ASP A 710 16.57 5.33 5.10
CA ASP A 710 15.96 4.01 5.17
C ASP A 710 16.40 3.22 6.41
N VAL A 711 17.54 3.57 7.02
CA VAL A 711 17.92 3.05 8.35
C VAL A 711 16.90 3.48 9.40
N THR A 712 16.39 4.72 9.29
CA THR A 712 15.30 5.21 10.14
C THR A 712 14.02 4.37 9.91
N GLU A 713 13.71 4.02 8.67
CA GLU A 713 12.54 3.17 8.35
C GLU A 713 12.70 1.76 8.92
N ILE A 714 13.87 1.14 8.78
CA ILE A 714 14.18 -0.17 9.38
C ILE A 714 14.00 -0.13 10.91
N VAL A 715 14.47 0.94 11.55
CA VAL A 715 14.33 1.13 13.00
C VAL A 715 12.86 1.30 13.43
N LEU A 716 12.01 1.87 12.59
CA LEU A 716 10.59 2.06 12.86
C LEU A 716 9.77 0.78 12.72
N SER A 717 9.99 0.03 11.63
CA SER A 717 9.03 -0.99 11.20
C SER A 717 9.51 -2.42 11.38
N ARG A 718 10.77 -2.68 11.75
CA ARG A 718 11.39 -4.02 11.64
C ARG A 718 12.00 -4.55 12.95
N ASP A 719 12.48 -5.79 12.84
CA ASP A 719 13.09 -6.55 13.91
C ASP A 719 14.62 -6.32 14.00
N ALA A 720 15.21 -6.77 15.11
CA ALA A 720 16.65 -6.65 15.32
C ALA A 720 17.48 -7.47 14.32
N SER A 721 16.90 -8.52 13.72
CA SER A 721 17.60 -9.39 12.78
C SER A 721 17.90 -8.67 11.45
N THR A 722 16.96 -7.84 10.99
CA THR A 722 17.12 -7.02 9.76
C THR A 722 18.21 -5.98 9.94
N LEU A 723 18.23 -5.30 11.10
CA LEU A 723 19.29 -4.35 11.43
C LEU A 723 20.66 -5.03 11.56
N ALA A 724 20.73 -6.25 12.11
CA ALA A 724 21.98 -7.01 12.18
C ALA A 724 22.48 -7.42 10.78
N ALA A 725 21.59 -7.77 9.86
CA ALA A 725 21.96 -8.05 8.47
C ALA A 725 22.48 -6.78 7.76
N LEU A 726 21.80 -5.66 7.95
CA LEU A 726 22.28 -4.36 7.45
C LEU A 726 23.62 -3.98 8.05
N HIS A 727 23.80 -4.19 9.36
CA HIS A 727 25.05 -3.91 10.06
C HIS A 727 26.21 -4.65 9.39
N ARG A 728 26.10 -5.98 9.24
CA ARG A 728 27.12 -6.78 8.54
C ARG A 728 27.42 -6.26 7.14
N MET A 729 26.41 -5.81 6.41
CA MET A 729 26.58 -5.27 5.06
C MET A 729 27.32 -3.92 5.05
N LEU A 730 26.99 -3.00 5.97
CA LEU A 730 27.58 -1.65 6.00
C LEU A 730 29.03 -1.62 6.50
N VAL A 731 29.44 -2.63 7.28
CA VAL A 731 30.81 -2.74 7.83
C VAL A 731 31.65 -3.81 7.12
N ASP A 732 31.12 -4.43 6.05
CA ASP A 732 31.88 -5.40 5.27
C ASP A 732 33.07 -4.73 4.58
N ASP A 733 34.27 -5.32 4.71
CA ASP A 733 35.52 -4.77 4.18
C ASP A 733 35.52 -4.54 2.66
N ALA A 734 34.71 -5.29 1.91
CA ALA A 734 34.56 -5.08 0.47
C ALA A 734 33.65 -3.87 0.17
N ILE A 735 32.59 -3.68 0.95
CA ILE A 735 31.54 -2.68 0.71
C ILE A 735 31.91 -1.31 1.30
N LEU A 736 32.41 -1.29 2.54
CA LEU A 736 32.69 -0.07 3.29
C LEU A 736 33.56 0.96 2.51
N PRO A 737 34.64 0.58 1.80
CA PRO A 737 35.44 1.56 1.04
C PRO A 737 34.64 2.35 0.01
N ALA A 738 33.61 1.75 -0.59
CA ALA A 738 32.78 2.37 -1.61
C ALA A 738 31.74 3.34 -1.00
N ILE A 739 31.26 3.08 0.21
CA ILE A 739 30.16 3.84 0.83
C ILE A 739 30.59 4.76 1.98
N ARG A 740 31.84 4.66 2.46
CA ARG A 740 32.33 5.42 3.63
C ARG A 740 32.13 6.93 3.52
N HIS A 741 32.16 7.48 2.31
CA HIS A 741 31.99 8.93 2.09
C HIS A 741 30.53 9.39 2.21
N CYS A 742 29.55 8.50 1.98
CA CYS A 742 28.12 8.77 2.14
C CYS A 742 27.52 8.14 3.40
N MET A 743 28.33 7.48 4.24
CA MET A 743 27.88 6.76 5.44
C MET A 743 27.00 7.60 6.37
N LEU A 744 27.29 8.91 6.52
CA LEU A 744 26.43 9.80 7.31
C LEU A 744 25.03 9.94 6.71
N ALA A 745 24.93 10.10 5.39
CA ALA A 745 23.65 10.21 4.70
C ALA A 745 22.86 8.89 4.79
N ILE A 746 23.55 7.74 4.72
CA ILE A 746 22.95 6.43 4.93
C ILE A 746 22.36 6.32 6.35
N LEU A 747 23.13 6.67 7.38
CA LEU A 747 22.72 6.50 8.78
C LEU A 747 21.72 7.56 9.28
N ALA A 748 21.76 8.79 8.75
CA ALA A 748 20.99 9.93 9.26
C ALA A 748 19.99 10.54 8.27
N GLY A 749 20.11 10.22 6.98
CA GLY A 749 19.44 10.93 5.90
C GLY A 749 20.17 12.22 5.55
N THR A 750 19.79 12.84 4.42
CA THR A 750 20.39 14.11 3.95
C THR A 750 19.79 15.34 4.63
N HIS A 751 18.55 15.25 5.13
CA HIS A 751 17.85 16.40 5.70
C HIS A 751 18.27 16.71 7.15
N PRO A 752 18.53 17.97 7.54
CA PRO A 752 18.84 18.35 8.93
C PRO A 752 17.74 18.01 9.94
N GLY A 753 16.49 18.02 9.47
CA GLY A 753 15.28 17.72 10.26
C GLY A 753 14.79 16.26 10.16
N SER A 754 15.57 15.35 9.57
CA SER A 754 15.18 13.94 9.52
C SER A 754 15.00 13.38 10.93
N GLU A 755 14.03 12.48 11.10
CA GLU A 755 13.83 11.78 12.36
C GLU A 755 15.06 10.93 12.67
N LYS A 756 15.55 11.02 13.91
CA LYS A 756 16.78 10.34 14.33
C LYS A 756 16.45 8.90 14.72
N PRO A 757 17.12 7.88 14.13
CA PRO A 757 16.82 6.47 14.40
C PRO A 757 16.82 6.14 15.90
N MET A 758 17.83 6.62 16.64
CA MET A 758 17.93 6.35 18.07
C MET A 758 16.75 6.90 18.89
N TRP A 759 16.26 8.10 18.54
CA TRP A 759 15.09 8.68 19.20
C TRP A 759 13.84 7.82 18.97
N LEU A 760 13.62 7.36 17.74
CA LEU A 760 12.48 6.51 17.39
C LEU A 760 12.53 5.16 18.11
N ALA A 761 13.71 4.51 18.13
CA ALA A 761 13.89 3.25 18.82
C ALA A 761 13.60 3.37 20.33
N LEU A 762 14.03 4.47 20.97
CA LEU A 762 13.73 4.77 22.37
C LEU A 762 12.23 5.00 22.61
N CYS A 763 11.59 5.85 21.79
CA CYS A 763 10.16 6.12 21.88
C CYS A 763 9.31 4.85 21.70
N ALA A 764 9.74 3.92 20.86
CA ALA A 764 9.08 2.64 20.60
C ALA A 764 9.51 1.51 21.56
N GLY A 765 10.44 1.76 22.49
CA GLY A 765 10.93 0.78 23.45
C GLY A 765 11.67 -0.43 22.83
N LYS A 766 12.29 -0.26 21.66
CA LYS A 766 12.89 -1.35 20.87
C LYS A 766 14.34 -1.63 21.30
N ALA A 767 14.52 -2.30 22.43
CA ALA A 767 15.84 -2.60 23.01
C ALA A 767 16.81 -3.31 22.03
N GLY A 768 16.34 -4.36 21.33
CA GLY A 768 17.17 -5.08 20.35
C GLY A 768 17.65 -4.23 19.17
N ILE A 769 16.84 -3.24 18.77
CA ILE A 769 17.19 -2.28 17.72
C ILE A 769 18.24 -1.28 18.22
N ILE A 770 18.08 -0.77 19.44
CA ILE A 770 19.06 0.14 20.06
C ILE A 770 20.43 -0.55 20.17
N LYS A 771 20.44 -1.80 20.64
CA LYS A 771 21.65 -2.63 20.73
C LYS A 771 22.31 -2.83 19.36
N GLY A 772 21.54 -3.26 18.36
CA GLY A 772 22.05 -3.46 17.00
C GLY A 772 22.57 -2.18 16.36
N TYR A 773 21.88 -1.05 16.55
CA TYR A 773 22.29 0.24 16.02
C TYR A 773 23.56 0.76 16.72
N GLY A 774 23.67 0.57 18.04
CA GLY A 774 24.87 0.89 18.80
C GLY A 774 26.10 0.11 18.34
N ALA A 775 25.96 -1.21 18.12
CA ALA A 775 27.03 -2.05 17.57
C ALA A 775 27.46 -1.57 16.18
N LEU A 776 26.50 -1.27 15.30
CA LEU A 776 26.78 -0.67 13.99
C LEU A 776 27.56 0.64 14.11
N LEU A 777 27.15 1.55 14.99
CA LEU A 777 27.85 2.83 15.17
C LEU A 777 29.27 2.65 15.69
N ALA A 778 29.50 1.71 16.61
CA ALA A 778 30.83 1.41 17.13
C ALA A 778 31.78 0.92 16.02
N ASP A 779 31.32 -0.01 15.19
CA ASP A 779 32.12 -0.56 14.09
C ASP A 779 32.34 0.46 12.97
N VAL A 780 31.33 1.27 12.64
CA VAL A 780 31.46 2.36 11.66
C VAL A 780 32.46 3.41 12.13
N VAL A 781 32.52 3.73 13.42
CA VAL A 781 33.51 4.66 13.96
C VAL A 781 34.93 4.12 13.82
N ALA A 782 35.11 2.80 14.05
CA ALA A 782 36.38 2.13 13.85
C ALA A 782 36.82 2.14 12.36
N GLY A 783 35.88 1.87 11.44
CA GLY A 783 36.17 1.80 10.00
C GLY A 783 36.14 3.15 9.25
N ALA A 784 35.46 4.16 9.78
CA ALA A 784 35.27 5.48 9.18
C ALA A 784 35.34 6.61 10.24
N PRO A 785 36.55 6.99 10.70
CA PRO A 785 36.74 7.94 11.81
C PRO A 785 36.06 9.31 11.64
N ARG A 786 35.78 9.74 10.40
CA ARG A 786 35.04 11.00 10.14
C ARG A 786 33.61 10.98 10.70
N ILE A 787 33.00 9.80 10.85
CA ILE A 787 31.67 9.62 11.43
C ILE A 787 31.69 9.87 12.94
N ALA A 788 32.84 9.71 13.61
CA ALA A 788 32.98 9.94 15.04
C ALA A 788 32.50 11.35 15.46
N ALA A 789 32.85 12.38 14.68
CA ALA A 789 32.41 13.75 14.90
C ALA A 789 30.89 13.95 14.76
N GLN A 790 30.20 13.02 14.10
CA GLN A 790 28.76 13.05 13.84
C GLN A 790 27.95 12.17 14.80
N LEU A 791 28.62 11.36 15.65
CA LEU A 791 27.95 10.54 16.65
C LEU A 791 26.97 11.33 17.53
N PRO A 792 27.28 12.57 17.97
CA PRO A 792 26.30 13.33 18.73
C PRO A 792 24.99 13.58 17.99
N ARG A 793 25.04 13.77 16.67
CA ARG A 793 23.84 13.95 15.84
C ARG A 793 23.05 12.64 15.72
N LEU A 794 23.73 11.51 15.55
CA LEU A 794 23.14 10.18 15.34
C LEU A 794 22.50 9.60 16.61
N LEU A 795 23.12 9.85 17.77
CA LEU A 795 22.68 9.32 19.07
C LEU A 795 21.70 10.22 19.81
N MET A 796 21.44 11.42 19.29
CA MET A 796 20.60 12.41 19.96
C MET A 796 19.16 11.89 20.11
N PRO A 797 18.64 11.78 21.34
CA PRO A 797 17.26 11.40 21.59
C PRO A 797 16.32 12.63 21.51
N ASN A 798 16.65 13.61 20.65
CA ASN A 798 15.90 14.85 20.54
C ASN A 798 15.86 15.37 19.09
N VAL A 799 14.68 15.78 18.66
CA VAL A 799 14.48 16.71 17.53
C VAL A 799 14.68 18.11 18.11
N ASP A 800 15.43 18.99 17.46
CA ASP A 800 15.65 20.33 18.00
C ASP A 800 14.32 20.97 18.46
N THR A 801 14.39 21.62 19.63
CA THR A 801 13.26 22.13 20.42
C THR A 801 12.44 23.24 19.73
N THR A 802 12.61 23.44 18.42
CA THR A 802 11.73 24.25 17.58
C THR A 802 10.49 23.49 17.10
N ALA A 803 10.44 22.16 17.25
CA ALA A 803 9.37 21.32 16.72
C ALA A 803 8.30 20.96 17.76
N THR A 804 7.14 21.64 17.68
CA THR A 804 5.81 21.28 18.25
C THR A 804 5.71 21.03 19.77
N PRO A 805 4.82 21.75 20.49
CA PRO A 805 4.40 21.36 21.84
C PRO A 805 3.94 19.89 21.86
N GLY A 806 4.53 19.06 22.72
CA GLY A 806 4.13 17.66 22.92
C GLY A 806 5.11 16.58 22.45
N ARG A 807 6.15 16.90 21.65
CA ARG A 807 7.22 15.93 21.37
C ARG A 807 8.18 15.87 22.55
N HIS A 808 8.08 14.79 23.34
CA HIS A 808 8.98 14.56 24.46
C HIS A 808 10.35 14.07 24.00
N HIS A 809 11.37 14.40 24.80
CA HIS A 809 12.68 13.77 24.75
C HIS A 809 12.55 12.24 24.79
N GLY A 810 13.30 11.52 23.94
CA GLY A 810 13.13 10.06 23.76
C GLY A 810 13.20 9.26 25.05
N LEU A 811 14.11 9.62 25.96
CA LEU A 811 14.21 9.00 27.30
C LEU A 811 13.00 9.27 28.20
N VAL A 812 12.37 10.45 28.09
CA VAL A 812 11.14 10.75 28.85
C VAL A 812 10.02 9.85 28.35
N GLN A 813 9.88 9.70 27.04
CA GLN A 813 8.87 8.80 26.46
C GLN A 813 9.13 7.34 26.83
N ALA A 814 10.37 6.85 26.67
CA ALA A 814 10.77 5.50 27.05
C ALA A 814 10.50 5.24 28.54
N SER A 815 10.78 6.22 29.41
CA SER A 815 10.50 6.14 30.84
C SER A 815 9.01 6.05 31.15
N ARG A 816 8.19 6.85 30.45
CA ARG A 816 6.72 6.85 30.59
C ARG A 816 6.09 5.52 30.22
N ILE A 817 6.54 4.89 29.12
CA ILE A 817 6.01 3.59 28.67
C ILE A 817 6.65 2.39 29.37
N GLY A 818 7.62 2.61 30.27
CA GLY A 818 8.27 1.54 31.03
C GLY A 818 9.27 0.72 30.22
N ALA A 819 9.87 1.30 29.17
CA ALA A 819 10.83 0.62 28.31
C ALA A 819 12.23 0.49 28.95
N VAL A 820 12.31 -0.15 30.11
CA VAL A 820 13.53 -0.33 30.92
C VAL A 820 14.68 -0.96 30.12
N ALA A 821 14.39 -2.01 29.35
CA ALA A 821 15.39 -2.67 28.51
C ALA A 821 15.96 -1.72 27.45
N ALA A 822 15.12 -0.89 26.83
CA ALA A 822 15.56 0.08 25.82
C ALA A 822 16.46 1.17 26.42
N ILE A 823 16.13 1.66 27.62
CA ILE A 823 16.95 2.65 28.34
C ILE A 823 18.32 2.06 28.70
N ARG A 824 18.37 0.80 29.15
CA ARG A 824 19.63 0.12 29.47
C ARG A 824 20.50 -0.14 28.25
N GLU A 825 19.91 -0.59 27.15
CA GLU A 825 20.67 -0.74 25.90
C GLU A 825 21.18 0.62 25.41
N TYR A 826 20.39 1.69 25.53
CA TYR A 826 20.87 3.03 25.19
C TYR A 826 22.02 3.48 26.08
N ALA A 827 21.94 3.19 27.39
CA ALA A 827 23.02 3.42 28.33
C ALA A 827 24.31 2.71 27.89
N ALA A 828 24.21 1.43 27.53
CA ALA A 828 25.33 0.63 27.04
C ALA A 828 25.93 1.20 25.73
N VAL A 829 25.11 1.75 24.83
CA VAL A 829 25.60 2.43 23.63
C VAL A 829 26.38 3.70 23.99
N LEU A 830 25.87 4.53 24.91
CA LEU A 830 26.54 5.78 25.31
C LEU A 830 27.87 5.54 26.05
N THR A 831 27.99 4.42 26.76
CA THR A 831 29.18 4.04 27.53
C THR A 831 30.11 3.08 26.78
N HIS A 832 29.78 2.72 25.54
CA HIS A 832 30.60 1.85 24.72
C HIS A 832 32.00 2.46 24.49
N PRO A 833 33.12 1.72 24.69
CA PRO A 833 34.47 2.28 24.61
C PRO A 833 34.82 2.98 23.28
N ALA A 834 34.28 2.49 22.17
CA ALA A 834 34.48 3.11 20.84
C ALA A 834 33.61 4.37 20.61
N ILE A 835 32.54 4.57 21.39
CA ILE A 835 31.60 5.68 21.22
C ILE A 835 31.90 6.78 22.24
N LEU A 836 32.03 6.42 23.52
CA LEU A 836 32.16 7.33 24.66
C LEU A 836 33.14 8.50 24.44
N PRO A 837 34.37 8.31 23.91
CA PRO A 837 35.32 9.39 23.71
C PRO A 837 34.80 10.52 22.80
N HIS A 838 33.87 10.20 21.90
CA HIS A 838 33.34 11.14 20.91
C HIS A 838 32.04 11.82 21.34
N VAL A 839 31.43 11.34 22.42
CA VAL A 839 30.11 11.80 22.88
C VAL A 839 30.10 12.30 24.32
N ILE A 840 31.19 12.13 25.08
CA ILE A 840 31.27 12.49 26.50
C ILE A 840 30.85 13.95 26.77
N GLU A 841 31.28 14.90 25.94
CA GLU A 841 30.92 16.31 26.07
C GLU A 841 29.44 16.59 25.76
N SER A 842 28.78 15.69 25.03
CA SER A 842 27.35 15.77 24.71
C SER A 842 26.45 14.97 25.66
N MET A 843 27.02 14.25 26.65
CA MET A 843 26.24 13.44 27.61
C MET A 843 25.11 14.20 28.31
N PRO A 844 25.32 15.44 28.80
CA PRO A 844 24.22 16.21 29.37
C PRO A 844 23.04 16.38 28.42
N ARG A 845 23.29 16.53 27.12
CA ARG A 845 22.25 16.69 26.10
C ARG A 845 21.50 15.38 25.86
N PHE A 846 22.19 14.23 25.84
CA PHE A 846 21.55 12.93 25.64
C PHE A 846 20.73 12.45 26.83
N ILE A 847 21.23 12.69 28.05
CA ILE A 847 20.60 12.14 29.24
C ILE A 847 19.55 13.10 29.79
N LEU A 848 19.86 14.41 29.84
CA LEU A 848 19.01 15.40 30.52
C LEU A 848 18.19 16.28 29.55
N GLY A 849 18.44 16.19 28.25
CA GLY A 849 17.95 17.20 27.30
C GLY A 849 18.56 18.60 27.55
N ALA A 850 19.78 18.65 28.10
CA ALA A 850 20.42 19.92 28.47
C ALA A 850 20.60 20.86 27.26
N PRO A 851 20.41 22.18 27.46
CA PRO A 851 20.64 23.20 26.43
C PRO A 851 22.13 23.39 26.16
N SER A 852 22.50 23.61 24.90
CA SER A 852 23.89 23.95 24.53
C SER A 852 24.36 25.27 25.14
N THR A 853 23.42 26.18 25.44
CA THR A 853 23.70 27.48 26.07
C THR A 853 23.84 27.39 27.59
N GLY A 854 23.55 26.25 28.21
CA GLY A 854 23.41 26.12 29.66
C GLY A 854 22.13 26.78 30.25
N ILE A 855 21.34 27.48 29.44
CA ILE A 855 20.12 28.18 29.89
C ILE A 855 18.91 27.26 29.83
N TRP A 856 18.43 26.85 31.00
CA TRP A 856 17.31 25.93 31.16
C TRP A 856 15.95 26.65 31.06
N SER A 857 15.32 26.57 29.89
CA SER A 857 13.92 26.99 29.66
C SER A 857 12.92 26.23 30.57
N ALA A 858 11.76 26.81 30.82
CA ALA A 858 10.69 26.18 31.60
C ALA A 858 10.29 24.78 31.07
N GLU A 859 10.16 24.62 29.76
CA GLU A 859 9.80 23.34 29.12
C GLU A 859 10.85 22.24 29.35
N ARG A 860 12.14 22.60 29.23
CA ARG A 860 13.24 21.68 29.53
C ARG A 860 13.29 21.30 31.00
N ARG A 861 13.00 22.25 31.91
CA ARG A 861 12.88 21.96 33.35
C ARG A 861 11.72 21.00 33.63
N ALA A 862 10.58 21.18 32.98
CA ALA A 862 9.45 20.26 33.08
C ALA A 862 9.81 18.87 32.55
N SER A 863 10.51 18.78 31.42
CA SER A 863 11.01 17.51 30.88
C SER A 863 12.01 16.82 31.81
N LEU A 864 12.91 17.58 32.42
CA LEU A 864 13.85 17.08 33.43
C LEU A 864 13.13 16.54 34.67
N ALA A 865 12.13 17.26 35.17
CA ALA A 865 11.31 16.82 36.30
C ALA A 865 10.52 15.55 35.98
N LEU A 866 9.97 15.44 34.76
CA LEU A 866 9.31 14.22 34.29
C LEU A 866 10.28 13.05 34.20
N LEU A 867 11.47 13.24 33.62
CA LEU A 867 12.46 12.18 33.46
C LEU A 867 12.84 11.52 34.80
N PHE A 868 12.94 12.33 35.86
CA PHE A 868 13.29 11.91 37.22
C PHE A 868 12.08 11.84 38.17
N ASN A 869 10.88 11.64 37.63
CA ASN A 869 9.70 11.38 38.44
C ASN A 869 9.70 9.91 38.89
N PRO A 870 9.78 9.60 40.20
CA PRO A 870 9.84 8.24 40.72
C PRO A 870 8.59 7.40 40.45
N ARG A 871 7.49 8.03 40.00
CA ARG A 871 6.26 7.34 39.61
C ARG A 871 6.31 6.76 38.20
N LEU A 872 7.27 7.14 37.37
CA LEU A 872 7.39 6.58 36.03
C LEU A 872 8.04 5.20 36.06
N PRO A 873 7.54 4.23 35.29
CA PRO A 873 8.04 2.85 35.32
C PRO A 873 9.50 2.72 34.87
N GLY A 874 10.00 3.58 33.98
CA GLY A 874 11.41 3.59 33.59
C GLY A 874 12.34 4.46 34.45
N TYR A 875 11.84 5.05 35.54
CA TYR A 875 12.61 5.97 36.40
C TYR A 875 13.95 5.38 36.86
N ALA A 876 13.94 4.15 37.39
CA ALA A 876 15.14 3.52 37.94
C ALA A 876 16.25 3.39 36.87
N ALA A 877 15.90 3.02 35.64
CA ALA A 877 16.85 2.91 34.54
C ALA A 877 17.41 4.27 34.10
N CYS A 878 16.60 5.34 34.12
CA CYS A 878 17.07 6.69 33.84
C CYS A 878 18.04 7.20 34.92
N VAL A 879 17.78 6.89 36.19
CA VAL A 879 18.67 7.21 37.32
C VAL A 879 19.97 6.42 37.21
N GLU A 880 19.90 5.13 36.91
CA GLU A 880 21.06 4.25 36.70
C GLU A 880 21.97 4.80 35.59
N LEU A 881 21.40 5.17 34.44
CA LEU A 881 22.13 5.82 33.35
C LEU A 881 22.78 7.14 33.78
N ALA A 882 22.03 8.04 34.42
CA ALA A 882 22.55 9.34 34.85
C ALA A 882 23.60 9.24 35.98
N ALA A 883 23.56 8.19 36.79
CA ALA A 883 24.49 7.90 37.87
C ALA A 883 25.69 7.04 37.43
N HIS A 884 25.74 6.60 36.18
CA HIS A 884 26.79 5.71 35.70
C HIS A 884 28.19 6.38 35.83
N PRO A 885 29.21 5.70 36.40
CA PRO A 885 30.48 6.33 36.77
C PRO A 885 31.19 7.08 35.65
N GLN A 886 31.11 6.56 34.42
CA GLN A 886 31.77 7.15 33.24
C GLN A 886 31.13 8.46 32.75
N VAL A 887 29.87 8.74 33.09
CA VAL A 887 29.13 9.92 32.59
C VAL A 887 28.66 10.84 33.72
N PHE A 888 28.61 10.34 34.96
CA PHE A 888 28.06 11.03 36.12
C PHE A 888 28.63 12.43 36.31
N ALA A 889 29.96 12.60 36.23
CA ALA A 889 30.59 13.91 36.43
C ALA A 889 30.02 14.98 35.48
N ARG A 890 29.99 14.70 34.17
CA ARG A 890 29.47 15.61 33.14
C ARG A 890 27.97 15.86 33.31
N VAL A 891 27.19 14.81 33.55
CA VAL A 891 25.73 14.91 33.75
C VAL A 891 25.43 15.76 35.00
N PHE A 892 26.15 15.54 36.09
CA PHE A 892 25.94 16.21 37.36
C PHE A 892 26.30 17.70 37.31
N GLU A 893 27.39 18.05 36.62
CA GLU A 893 27.83 19.44 36.41
C GLU A 893 26.78 20.26 35.64
N ALA A 894 26.15 19.66 34.63
CA ALA A 894 25.19 20.32 33.75
C ALA A 894 23.79 20.52 34.35
N LEU A 895 23.48 19.87 35.48
CA LEU A 895 22.18 20.04 36.15
C LEU A 895 22.00 21.48 36.64
N PRO A 896 20.78 22.05 36.54
CA PRO A 896 20.45 23.31 37.19
C PRO A 896 20.83 23.29 38.67
N ARG A 897 21.37 24.39 39.20
CA ARG A 897 21.75 24.48 40.63
C ARG A 897 20.55 24.31 41.55
N ASP A 898 19.39 24.76 41.11
CA ASP A 898 18.11 24.68 41.81
C ASP A 898 17.40 23.32 41.67
N ALA A 899 17.91 22.38 40.86
CA ALA A 899 17.41 21.00 40.79
C ALA A 899 17.88 20.14 41.99
N THR A 900 17.76 20.68 43.21
CA THR A 900 18.38 20.14 44.44
C THR A 900 17.99 18.69 44.73
N ILE A 901 16.72 18.33 44.57
CA ILE A 901 16.19 16.97 44.81
C ILE A 901 16.82 15.97 43.82
N ILE A 902 16.86 16.32 42.53
CA ILE A 902 17.44 15.46 41.48
C ILE A 902 18.93 15.26 41.73
N ARG A 903 19.66 16.35 42.05
CA ARG A 903 21.09 16.31 42.38
C ARG A 903 21.39 15.41 43.59
N ALA A 904 20.63 15.52 44.67
CA ALA A 904 20.82 14.70 45.87
C ALA A 904 20.64 13.21 45.57
N ARG A 905 19.58 12.85 44.83
CA ARG A 905 19.30 11.45 44.45
C ARG A 905 20.38 10.86 43.56
N LEU A 906 20.84 11.60 42.56
CA LEU A 906 21.89 11.14 41.66
C LEU A 906 23.22 10.94 42.38
N ARG A 907 23.59 11.81 43.33
CA ARG A 907 24.77 11.59 44.19
C ARG A 907 24.67 10.29 44.99
N GLN A 908 23.52 10.05 45.62
CA GLN A 908 23.29 8.85 46.40
C GLN A 908 23.41 7.58 45.55
N HIS A 909 22.82 7.58 44.35
CA HIS A 909 22.89 6.44 43.43
C HIS A 909 24.30 6.23 42.88
N ALA A 910 25.00 7.30 42.50
CA ALA A 910 26.38 7.21 42.02
C ALA A 910 27.31 6.65 43.10
N ALA A 911 27.14 7.07 44.36
CA ALA A 911 27.89 6.51 45.50
C ALA A 911 27.58 5.02 45.71
N ALA A 912 26.30 4.63 45.61
CA ALA A 912 25.91 3.23 45.72
C ALA A 912 26.50 2.37 44.59
N MET A 913 26.44 2.83 43.34
CA MET A 913 27.02 2.12 42.18
C MET A 913 28.55 2.01 42.30
N ALA A 914 29.23 3.07 42.75
CA ALA A 914 30.67 3.05 42.98
C ALA A 914 31.05 2.05 44.08
N ALA A 915 30.27 1.96 45.16
CA ALA A 915 30.48 0.97 46.21
C ALA A 915 30.29 -0.47 45.71
N THR A 916 29.26 -0.72 44.87
CA THR A 916 29.04 -2.02 44.24
C THR A 916 30.18 -2.39 43.29
N ALA A 917 30.64 -1.46 42.45
CA ALA A 917 31.76 -1.69 41.54
C ALA A 917 33.08 -1.98 42.29
N ALA A 918 33.35 -1.24 43.38
CA ALA A 918 34.51 -1.48 44.23
C ALA A 918 34.45 -2.85 44.92
N ALA A 919 33.27 -3.29 45.36
CA ALA A 919 33.07 -4.61 45.92
C ALA A 919 33.27 -5.74 44.89
N ALA A 920 32.87 -5.52 43.62
CA ALA A 920 33.05 -6.48 42.54
C ALA A 920 34.50 -6.55 42.01
N GLY A 921 35.26 -5.45 42.11
CA GLY A 921 36.65 -5.35 41.67
C GLY A 921 37.70 -5.71 42.73
N ALA A 922 37.30 -5.94 43.98
CA ALA A 922 38.20 -6.46 45.00
C ALA A 922 38.65 -7.87 44.59
N PRO A 923 39.97 -8.16 44.44
CA PRO A 923 40.43 -9.49 44.13
C PRO A 923 39.94 -10.43 45.23
N GLY A 924 39.02 -11.34 44.88
CA GLY A 924 38.49 -12.30 45.83
C GLY A 924 39.64 -13.12 46.40
N ASN A 925 39.91 -12.95 47.70
CA ASN A 925 40.61 -13.97 48.47
C ASN A 925 39.76 -15.25 48.36
N GLY A 926 40.18 -16.15 47.48
CA GLY A 926 39.50 -17.42 47.24
C GLY A 926 39.35 -18.18 48.57
N PRO A 927 38.19 -18.82 48.83
CA PRO A 927 38.04 -19.63 50.02
C PRO A 927 38.95 -20.85 49.90
N ALA A 928 39.81 -21.02 50.91
CA ALA A 928 40.64 -22.20 51.09
C ALA A 928 39.78 -23.47 51.08
N ALA A 929 40.28 -24.48 50.38
CA ALA A 929 39.71 -25.81 50.27
C ALA A 929 39.31 -26.39 51.64
N ARG A 930 38.05 -26.80 51.79
CA ARG A 930 37.63 -27.78 52.80
C ARG A 930 36.84 -28.90 52.14
N GLN A 931 37.16 -30.08 52.62
CA GLN A 931 36.82 -31.41 52.14
C GLN A 931 35.31 -31.71 52.13
N ALA A 932 34.89 -32.33 51.03
CA ALA A 932 34.00 -33.49 50.85
C ALA A 932 32.93 -33.89 51.91
N VAL A 933 31.72 -34.17 51.35
CA VAL A 933 30.68 -35.16 51.73
C VAL A 933 29.55 -34.68 52.71
N PRO A 934 28.25 -35.07 52.58
CA PRO A 934 27.40 -35.37 51.40
C PRO A 934 25.95 -34.78 51.40
N SER A 935 25.34 -34.78 50.21
CA SER A 935 23.91 -35.02 49.82
C SER A 935 22.67 -34.47 50.57
N ARG A 936 21.86 -33.69 49.78
CA ARG A 936 20.36 -33.54 49.69
C ARG A 936 19.58 -32.81 50.81
N PRO A 937 18.34 -32.28 50.57
CA PRO A 937 17.51 -32.20 49.34
C PRO A 937 16.85 -30.81 49.02
N ASP A 938 16.27 -30.73 47.81
CA ASP A 938 15.19 -29.88 47.23
C ASP A 938 14.87 -28.45 47.74
N PRO A 939 14.83 -27.41 46.86
CA PRO A 939 14.30 -26.10 47.16
C PRO A 939 12.86 -25.93 46.63
N ALA A 940 11.88 -26.58 47.27
CA ALA A 940 10.45 -26.31 47.08
C ALA A 940 9.86 -25.68 48.35
N GLY A 941 10.31 -24.47 48.71
CA GLY A 941 9.81 -23.80 49.94
C GLY A 941 10.02 -22.28 50.06
N SER A 942 10.79 -21.64 49.18
CA SER A 942 11.19 -20.23 49.37
C SER A 942 10.20 -19.17 48.88
N VAL A 943 9.14 -19.54 48.15
CA VAL A 943 8.23 -18.55 47.52
C VAL A 943 7.08 -18.15 48.46
N ARG A 944 6.73 -18.98 49.45
CA ARG A 944 5.58 -18.71 50.34
C ARG A 944 5.90 -17.78 51.52
N TYR A 945 7.16 -17.72 51.96
CA TYR A 945 7.58 -16.88 53.08
C TYR A 945 7.67 -15.38 52.74
N TRP A 946 7.81 -15.03 51.45
CA TRP A 946 7.90 -13.63 51.00
C TRP A 946 6.54 -12.98 50.73
N ILE A 947 5.51 -13.77 50.41
CA ILE A 947 4.17 -13.26 50.08
C ILE A 947 3.39 -12.88 51.34
N ASP A 948 3.55 -13.60 52.45
CA ASP A 948 2.82 -13.30 53.71
C ASP A 948 3.33 -12.05 54.44
N ARG A 949 4.57 -11.61 54.19
CA ARG A 949 5.16 -10.42 54.85
C ARG A 949 4.77 -9.09 54.20
N VAL A 950 4.29 -9.11 52.95
CA VAL A 950 3.89 -7.91 52.20
C VAL A 950 2.42 -7.55 52.45
N PHE A 951 1.58 -8.51 52.85
CA PHE A 951 0.15 -8.29 53.12
C PHE A 951 -0.19 -7.90 54.58
N GLN A 952 0.78 -7.83 55.50
CA GLN A 952 0.56 -7.37 56.88
C GLN A 952 0.96 -5.90 57.14
N ARG A 953 1.24 -5.12 56.09
CA ARG A 953 1.54 -3.67 56.20
C ARG A 953 0.67 -2.76 55.31
N PHE A 954 -0.33 -3.35 54.66
CA PHE A 954 -1.59 -2.68 54.32
C PHE A 954 -2.65 -3.17 55.29
#